data_AF-A0A7S9PSQ2-F1
#
_entry.id   AF-A0A7S9PSQ2-F1
#
_cell.length_a   1.000
_cell.length_b   1.000
_cell.length_c   1.000
_cell.angle_alpha   90.00
_cell.angle_beta   90.00
_cell.angle_gamma   90.00
#
_symmetry.space_group_name_H-M   'P 1'
#
loop_
_entity.id
_entity.type
_entity.pdbx_description
1 polymer ?
#
loop_
_entity_poly.entity_id
_entity_poly.type
_entity_poly.pdbx_seq_one_letter_code
_entity_poly.pdbx_strand_id
1 'polypeptide(L)'
;MGKGFAISPSIDLGVRLRDAYAKHRGTNLPPVYVAAIANDSVSTLVSFIFNYDGVAHRRATMGLILGTGSNATIPVKLSMLHPSKRPRNVNVLPGEKVENAKIAVNTEWSINGTAPPMRDLGLINAWDDKLSAQNEKPGFQPLEYMTAGRYLGELGRIILLDYLIGTLKVSRNSLPSEMLQQDSLTTTFLSHFKPLDAATLLPMLRKEFPESPESCFAWTEHHAEALYHIAKAIEVRAAGIIAAAILALLTIGGELPAEEEEDASMASPDMRELGVGYTGGCVVHFQDYLSDCQAFIDGLVRRSPGYHVQDEDGPDFDMLSRSVPPTGPLLEPEPADLAMLRPFTSNASLESRHRDRGRYGEQGIAASRRNASERSPLLRPRGSSTASNLSTCSHSTDGEPPLFLNGIPRGRFWFIFSQILMVQFIGCFDGTIMASSHPVITSYFGAANSASWLSTAFLLTSTAFQPLLGRLSDAIGRKPLFLGTISVFTAATLCCALANSIESFIVARAFCGLGAGGAMSLGSIITSDLVPIERRGSYQSYMNMVYGVGSALGAAVGGAMAEALGWRWEFGVQIPPMVICLCISAVAIPDGLGIQGERKSVVQAIREFDAKGSVLLTVSVSFLILGLNLGGNVFPSVLLMSATDSGLRLVMPTLFTSMTGALTGFGISWTRRLKWPLVCGTTSNLVGTICLALLRRDLPPLAFFLTLLASSISNGFQFPGTFMAILASSPQSEQAVVSSTLILWRSVGMVLGVAVSSLILQNALVFYLDDFVQGELKDVVIAKVRSSVEAVAKLDDPYREQVIRGYEAALRLTFGFCVLVAAASLLIIVPVKLNMLPSRKSKRHQGPK
;
A
#
# COMPACT_ATOMS: atom_id res chain seq x y z
N MET A 1 18.05 -6.46 11.19
CA MET A 1 17.53 -5.37 10.34
C MET A 1 16.05 -5.23 10.62
N GLY A 2 15.54 -3.98 10.65
CA GLY A 2 14.29 -3.58 11.30
C GLY A 2 13.01 -4.32 10.88
N LYS A 3 11.93 -4.02 11.64
CA LYS A 3 10.57 -4.55 11.54
C LYS A 3 10.13 -4.65 10.06
N GLY A 4 10.18 -5.85 9.48
CA GLY A 4 9.61 -6.14 8.14
C GLY A 4 10.45 -7.02 7.21
N PHE A 5 11.76 -7.12 7.38
CA PHE A 5 12.61 -7.94 6.51
C PHE A 5 13.03 -9.25 7.19
N ALA A 6 12.34 -10.35 6.85
CA ALA A 6 12.78 -11.70 7.19
C ALA A 6 13.66 -12.24 6.05
N ILE A 7 14.95 -11.94 6.08
CA ILE A 7 15.92 -12.52 5.13
C ILE A 7 16.37 -13.86 5.70
N SER A 8 16.20 -14.93 4.93
CA SER A 8 16.70 -16.25 5.32
C SER A 8 18.22 -16.19 5.49
N PRO A 9 18.80 -16.76 6.57
CA PRO A 9 20.25 -16.78 6.78
C PRO A 9 21.02 -17.49 5.66
N SER A 10 20.34 -18.23 4.77
CA SER A 10 20.92 -18.86 3.58
C SER A 10 21.10 -17.94 2.37
N ILE A 11 20.58 -16.70 2.41
CA ILE A 11 20.66 -15.76 1.30
C ILE A 11 21.82 -14.80 1.53
N ASP A 12 22.84 -14.87 0.68
CA ASP A 12 23.88 -13.85 0.58
C ASP A 12 23.32 -12.62 -0.14
N LEU A 13 22.81 -11.68 0.65
CA LEU A 13 22.20 -10.45 0.15
C LEU A 13 23.20 -9.59 -0.64
N GLY A 14 24.48 -9.61 -0.27
CA GLY A 14 25.53 -8.82 -0.93
C GLY A 14 25.77 -9.29 -2.36
N VAL A 15 25.88 -10.61 -2.56
CA VAL A 15 26.01 -11.21 -3.90
C VAL A 15 24.78 -10.92 -4.75
N ARG A 16 23.57 -11.05 -4.19
CA ARG A 16 22.32 -10.77 -4.92
C ARG A 16 22.23 -9.31 -5.37
N LEU A 17 22.60 -8.36 -4.52
CA LEU A 17 22.62 -6.94 -4.86
C LEU A 17 23.67 -6.64 -5.94
N ARG A 18 24.86 -7.24 -5.84
CA ARG A 18 25.91 -7.10 -6.85
C ARG A 18 25.50 -7.67 -8.20
N ASP A 19 24.92 -8.86 -8.23
CA ASP A 19 24.50 -9.52 -9.47
C ASP A 19 23.34 -8.75 -10.12
N ALA A 20 22.42 -8.22 -9.31
CA ALA A 20 21.37 -7.32 -9.78
C ALA A 20 21.96 -6.03 -10.36
N TYR A 21 22.92 -5.40 -9.70
CA TYR A 21 23.59 -4.20 -10.21
C TYR A 21 24.35 -4.49 -11.50
N ALA A 22 25.16 -5.55 -11.55
CA ALA A 22 25.93 -5.92 -12.74
C ALA A 22 25.03 -6.19 -13.95
N LYS A 23 23.85 -6.79 -13.73
CA LYS A 23 22.85 -7.04 -14.76
C LYS A 23 22.19 -5.77 -15.31
N HIS A 24 22.09 -4.70 -14.50
CA HIS A 24 21.41 -3.46 -14.86
C HIS A 24 22.35 -2.26 -15.01
N ARG A 25 23.66 -2.43 -14.84
CA ARG A 25 24.61 -1.31 -14.99
C ARG A 25 24.69 -0.92 -16.47
N GLY A 26 24.50 0.37 -16.74
CA GLY A 26 24.84 0.96 -18.03
C GLY A 26 26.36 1.00 -18.25
N THR A 27 26.79 1.21 -19.49
CA THR A 27 28.23 1.24 -19.86
C THR A 27 29.06 2.28 -19.10
N ASN A 28 28.41 3.33 -18.59
CA ASN A 28 29.08 4.46 -17.94
C ASN A 28 29.12 4.36 -16.40
N LEU A 29 28.53 3.31 -15.82
CA LEU A 29 28.51 3.13 -14.36
C LEU A 29 29.61 2.17 -13.92
N PRO A 30 30.43 2.50 -12.91
CA PRO A 30 31.52 1.65 -12.45
C PRO A 30 30.99 0.33 -11.85
N PRO A 31 31.78 -0.76 -11.84
CA PRO A 31 31.41 -1.94 -11.08
C PRO A 31 31.38 -1.58 -9.58
N VAL A 32 30.38 -2.08 -8.85
CA VAL A 32 30.27 -1.87 -7.40
C VAL A 32 30.51 -3.16 -6.64
N TYR A 33 31.11 -3.04 -5.46
CA TYR A 33 31.30 -4.13 -4.53
C TYR A 33 30.53 -3.83 -3.25
N VAL A 34 29.71 -4.78 -2.79
CA VAL A 34 29.01 -4.67 -1.51
C VAL A 34 29.97 -5.10 -0.41
N ALA A 35 30.64 -4.12 0.21
CA ALA A 35 31.62 -4.38 1.26
C ALA A 35 30.99 -4.76 2.60
N ALA A 36 29.86 -4.14 2.94
CA ALA A 36 29.12 -4.41 4.17
C ALA A 36 27.64 -4.08 4.00
N ILE A 37 26.79 -4.73 4.80
CA ILE A 37 25.37 -4.37 4.96
C ILE A 37 25.13 -4.09 6.43
N ALA A 38 24.87 -2.83 6.74
CA ALA A 38 24.75 -2.34 8.11
C ALA A 38 23.30 -1.93 8.41
N ASN A 39 22.95 -1.95 9.69
CA ASN A 39 21.71 -1.36 10.18
C ASN A 39 21.82 0.17 10.18
N ASP A 40 20.70 0.88 10.20
CA ASP A 40 20.61 2.34 10.11
C ASP A 40 21.49 3.08 11.12
N SER A 41 21.52 2.68 12.40
CA SER A 41 22.34 3.36 13.42
C SER A 41 23.84 3.06 13.24
N VAL A 42 24.17 1.86 12.75
CA VAL A 42 25.55 1.46 12.41
C VAL A 42 26.03 2.24 11.18
N SER A 43 25.19 2.36 10.16
CA SER A 43 25.47 3.16 8.96
C SER A 43 25.64 4.64 9.32
N THR A 44 24.85 5.14 10.27
CA THR A 44 24.97 6.51 10.79
C THR A 44 26.35 6.71 11.43
N LEU A 45 26.77 5.82 12.32
CA LEU A 45 28.10 5.87 12.94
C LEU A 45 29.22 5.79 11.88
N VAL A 46 29.16 4.83 10.96
CA VAL A 46 30.21 4.65 9.93
C VAL A 46 30.30 5.86 8.99
N SER A 47 29.16 6.39 8.56
CA SER A 47 29.12 7.57 7.69
C SER A 47 29.64 8.81 8.42
N PHE A 48 29.29 8.94 9.70
CA PHE A 48 29.79 10.01 10.55
C PHE A 48 31.30 9.89 10.74
N ILE A 49 31.84 8.71 11.09
CA ILE A 49 33.29 8.47 11.17
C ILE A 49 34.01 8.85 9.86
N PHE A 50 33.42 8.52 8.71
CA PHE A 50 34.02 8.84 7.41
C PHE A 50 34.06 10.34 7.13
N ASN A 51 33.01 11.07 7.51
CA ASN A 51 32.89 12.52 7.27
C ASN A 51 33.51 13.37 8.38
N TYR A 52 33.77 12.79 9.55
CA TYR A 52 34.27 13.51 10.70
C TYR A 52 35.79 13.62 10.60
N ASP A 53 36.30 14.84 10.54
CA ASP A 53 37.72 15.15 10.41
C ASP A 53 38.48 14.54 11.61
N GLY A 54 39.09 13.37 11.40
CA GLY A 54 39.80 12.57 12.41
C GLY A 54 41.15 13.17 12.82
N VAL A 55 41.16 14.45 13.18
CA VAL A 55 42.31 15.13 13.77
C VAL A 55 42.54 14.58 15.18
N ALA A 56 43.78 14.59 15.69
CA ALA A 56 44.17 13.96 16.96
C ALA A 56 43.29 14.29 18.19
N HIS A 57 42.61 15.45 18.16
CA HIS A 57 41.74 15.97 19.22
C HIS A 57 40.24 15.77 18.96
N ARG A 58 39.83 15.06 17.90
CA ARG A 58 38.40 14.83 17.55
C ARG A 58 38.13 13.35 17.34
N ARG A 59 37.03 12.84 17.91
CA ARG A 59 36.66 11.44 17.78
C ARG A 59 35.16 11.22 17.63
N ALA A 60 34.77 10.58 16.52
CA ALA A 60 33.43 10.05 16.33
C ALA A 60 33.23 8.78 17.19
N THR A 61 32.27 8.80 18.10
CA THR A 61 32.11 7.76 19.13
C THR A 61 30.81 6.97 19.03
N MET A 62 29.74 7.59 18.53
CA MET A 62 28.39 7.01 18.61
C MET A 62 27.53 7.42 17.41
N GLY A 63 26.65 6.50 16.99
CA GLY A 63 25.60 6.77 16.00
C GLY A 63 24.22 6.70 16.65
N LEU A 64 23.37 7.69 16.42
CA LEU A 64 22.06 7.87 17.04
C LEU A 64 20.96 8.04 15.98
N ILE A 65 19.82 7.43 16.21
CA ILE A 65 18.63 7.60 15.37
C ILE A 65 17.44 7.99 16.23
N LEU A 66 16.83 9.12 15.89
CA LEU A 66 15.64 9.66 16.53
C LEU A 66 14.60 10.00 15.46
N GLY A 67 13.85 8.98 15.05
CA GLY A 67 12.85 9.05 14.00
C GLY A 67 11.53 8.48 14.47
N THR A 68 11.05 7.41 13.83
CA THR A 68 9.89 6.64 14.28
C THR A 68 10.18 5.76 15.50
N GLY A 69 11.45 5.57 15.85
CA GLY A 69 11.95 4.88 17.03
C GLY A 69 13.33 5.43 17.40
N SER A 70 13.88 4.92 18.51
CA SER A 70 15.15 5.39 19.08
C SER A 70 16.18 4.26 19.06
N ASN A 71 17.21 4.38 18.20
CA ASN A 71 18.28 3.38 18.07
C ASN A 71 19.63 4.04 18.27
N ALA A 72 20.59 3.29 18.83
CA ALA A 72 21.98 3.73 18.79
C ALA A 72 22.97 2.59 18.57
N THR A 73 24.11 2.97 18.01
CA THR A 73 25.29 2.12 17.89
C THR A 73 26.45 2.77 18.62
N ILE A 74 27.10 2.00 19.50
CA ILE A 74 28.30 2.44 20.22
C ILE A 74 29.33 1.29 20.33
N PRO A 75 30.64 1.57 20.13
CA PRO A 75 31.70 0.60 20.40
C PRO A 75 31.93 0.42 21.91
N VAL A 76 31.85 -0.82 22.41
CA VAL A 76 32.13 -1.17 23.81
C VAL A 76 33.20 -2.24 23.91
N LYS A 77 33.91 -2.33 25.04
CA LYS A 77 34.89 -3.40 25.27
C LYS A 77 34.20 -4.77 25.28
N LEU A 78 34.85 -5.78 24.71
CA LEU A 78 34.33 -7.16 24.68
C LEU A 78 33.99 -7.71 26.08
N SER A 79 34.72 -7.29 27.11
CA SER A 79 34.50 -7.67 28.51
C SER A 79 33.13 -7.24 29.05
N MET A 80 32.57 -6.12 28.57
CA MET A 80 31.26 -5.58 28.97
C MET A 80 30.10 -6.46 28.50
N LEU A 81 30.31 -7.30 27.48
CA LEU A 81 29.28 -8.22 27.00
C LEU A 81 29.20 -9.45 27.91
N HIS A 82 27.96 -9.85 28.23
CA HIS A 82 27.67 -11.12 28.88
C HIS A 82 28.34 -12.27 28.11
N PRO A 83 28.95 -13.28 28.79
CA PRO A 83 29.71 -14.34 28.13
C PRO A 83 28.95 -15.05 26.98
N SER A 84 27.64 -15.22 27.10
CA SER A 84 26.80 -15.84 26.05
C SER A 84 26.62 -15.00 24.78
N LYS A 85 26.98 -13.71 24.82
CA LYS A 85 26.87 -12.77 23.68
C LYS A 85 28.21 -12.51 23.01
N ARG A 86 29.30 -13.05 23.54
CA ARG A 86 30.64 -12.87 22.95
C ARG A 86 30.75 -13.69 21.65
N PRO A 87 31.23 -13.10 20.54
CA PRO A 87 31.48 -13.84 19.31
C PRO A 87 32.49 -14.96 19.55
N ARG A 88 32.31 -16.10 18.85
CA ARG A 88 33.19 -17.27 18.98
C ARG A 88 34.60 -17.01 18.47
N ASN A 89 34.72 -16.18 17.42
CA ASN A 89 35.97 -15.79 16.80
C ASN A 89 36.04 -14.26 16.78
N VAL A 90 37.15 -13.70 17.26
CA VAL A 90 37.44 -12.25 17.19
C VAL A 90 38.74 -12.09 16.44
N ASN A 91 38.67 -11.38 15.31
CA ASN A 91 39.87 -10.98 14.57
C ASN A 91 40.26 -9.58 15.03
N VAL A 92 41.51 -9.42 15.43
CA VAL A 92 42.11 -8.13 15.81
C VAL A 92 43.23 -7.79 14.84
N LEU A 93 43.59 -6.51 14.75
CA LEU A 93 44.68 -6.08 13.89
C LEU A 93 46.03 -6.63 14.39
N PRO A 94 47.03 -6.80 13.51
CA PRO A 94 48.35 -7.29 13.91
C PRO A 94 48.96 -6.41 15.02
N GLY A 95 49.21 -7.00 16.20
CA GLY A 95 49.74 -6.30 17.37
C GLY A 95 48.71 -5.88 18.42
N GLU A 96 47.42 -5.98 18.13
CA GLU A 96 46.36 -5.73 19.12
C GLU A 96 46.04 -6.98 19.94
N LYS A 97 45.76 -6.78 21.24
CA LYS A 97 45.26 -7.84 22.13
C LYS A 97 43.74 -7.92 22.02
N VAL A 98 43.20 -9.13 21.97
CA VAL A 98 41.74 -9.40 21.95
C VAL A 98 41.03 -8.74 23.15
N GLU A 99 41.70 -8.63 24.29
CA GLU A 99 41.19 -7.98 25.50
C GLU A 99 40.89 -6.48 25.31
N ASN A 100 41.62 -5.82 24.39
CA ASN A 100 41.45 -4.40 24.07
C ASN A 100 40.47 -4.17 22.91
N ALA A 101 39.98 -5.23 22.28
CA ALA A 101 39.05 -5.11 21.15
C ALA A 101 37.71 -4.50 21.61
N LYS A 102 37.28 -3.44 20.91
CA LYS A 102 35.91 -2.92 21.02
C LYS A 102 35.02 -3.57 19.96
N ILE A 103 33.79 -3.86 20.34
CA ILE A 103 32.75 -4.38 19.45
C ILE A 103 31.62 -3.34 19.35
N ALA A 104 31.19 -3.04 18.14
CA ALA A 104 30.05 -2.18 17.90
C ALA A 104 28.77 -2.89 18.35
N VAL A 105 28.09 -2.32 19.35
CA VAL A 105 26.79 -2.79 19.83
C VAL A 105 25.73 -1.87 19.29
N ASN A 106 24.85 -2.42 18.47
CA ASN A 106 23.65 -1.75 18.01
C ASN A 106 22.45 -2.21 18.85
N THR A 107 21.69 -1.26 19.37
CA THR A 107 20.51 -1.53 20.18
C THR A 107 19.39 -0.53 19.89
N GLU A 108 18.15 -1.03 19.89
CA GLU A 108 16.92 -0.24 19.97
C GLU A 108 16.67 0.06 21.45
N TRP A 109 16.42 1.31 21.81
CA TRP A 109 16.35 1.79 23.20
C TRP A 109 15.01 1.47 23.90
N SER A 110 14.25 0.49 23.40
CA SER A 110 12.85 0.31 23.79
C SER A 110 12.46 -1.16 24.00
N ILE A 111 13.13 -1.84 24.93
CA ILE A 111 12.72 -3.17 25.35
C ILE A 111 11.74 -3.07 26.54
N ASN A 112 10.65 -3.82 26.41
CA ASN A 112 9.66 -4.10 27.45
C ASN A 112 10.34 -4.35 28.81
N GLY A 113 9.96 -3.58 29.84
CA GLY A 113 10.54 -3.68 31.18
C GLY A 113 11.37 -2.47 31.64
N THR A 114 11.54 -1.45 30.79
CA THR A 114 12.21 -0.18 31.15
C THR A 114 11.32 0.80 31.94
N ALA A 115 10.01 0.52 32.07
CA ALA A 115 9.06 1.39 32.76
C ALA A 115 9.32 1.60 34.27
N PRO A 116 9.67 0.56 35.08
CA PRO A 116 9.89 0.73 36.52
C PRO A 116 10.93 1.81 36.90
N PRO A 117 12.18 1.79 36.39
CA PRO A 117 13.16 2.82 36.76
C PRO A 117 12.74 4.23 36.31
N MET A 118 12.01 4.35 35.20
CA MET A 118 11.46 5.65 34.77
C MET A 118 10.34 6.16 35.68
N ARG A 119 9.56 5.26 36.31
CA ARG A 119 8.58 5.64 37.34
C ARG A 119 9.26 6.04 38.64
N ASP A 120 10.31 5.34 39.04
CA ASP A 120 11.07 5.66 40.25
C ASP A 120 11.70 7.05 40.17
N LEU A 121 12.15 7.44 38.96
CA LEU A 121 12.66 8.78 38.65
C LEU A 121 11.56 9.84 38.41
N GLY A 122 10.28 9.46 38.48
CA GLY A 122 9.15 10.38 38.27
C GLY A 122 9.02 10.91 36.84
N LEU A 123 9.62 10.23 35.85
CA LEU A 123 9.61 10.68 34.45
C LEU A 123 8.29 10.36 33.75
N ILE A 124 7.65 9.24 34.11
CA ILE A 124 6.34 8.84 33.55
C ILE A 124 5.22 9.54 34.31
N ASN A 125 4.47 10.40 33.61
CA ASN A 125 3.31 11.10 34.18
C ASN A 125 1.97 10.48 33.71
N ALA A 126 0.86 11.06 34.19
CA ALA A 126 -0.49 10.57 33.88
C ALA A 126 -0.84 10.66 32.37
N TRP A 127 -0.29 11.62 31.64
CA TRP A 127 -0.49 11.75 30.20
C TRP A 127 0.29 10.66 29.43
N ASP A 128 1.49 10.30 29.89
CA ASP A 128 2.27 9.19 29.33
C ASP A 128 1.56 7.84 29.56
N ASP A 129 0.93 7.65 30.73
CA ASP A 129 0.13 6.45 31.01
C ASP A 129 -1.11 6.36 30.11
N LYS A 130 -1.75 7.50 29.86
CA LYS A 130 -2.88 7.59 28.93
C LYS A 130 -2.45 7.29 27.48
N LEU A 131 -1.32 7.82 27.04
CA LEU A 131 -0.72 7.52 25.74
C LEU A 131 -0.37 6.03 25.61
N SER A 132 0.29 5.46 26.63
CA SER A 132 0.65 4.05 26.67
C SER A 132 -0.57 3.13 26.59
N ALA A 133 -1.64 3.46 27.33
CA ALA A 133 -2.89 2.70 27.32
C ALA A 133 -3.64 2.74 25.96
N GLN A 134 -3.42 3.78 25.16
CA GLN A 134 -4.04 3.96 23.84
C GLN A 134 -3.25 3.26 22.70
N ASN A 135 -2.05 2.73 22.98
CA ASN A 135 -1.22 2.03 22.01
C ASN A 135 -1.57 0.53 21.87
N GLU A 136 -1.23 -0.09 20.72
CA GLU A 136 -1.55 -1.49 20.41
C GLU A 136 -0.99 -2.51 21.43
N LYS A 137 0.17 -2.17 22.02
CA LYS A 137 0.82 -2.93 23.09
C LYS A 137 1.21 -1.98 24.23
N PRO A 138 0.30 -1.74 25.19
CA PRO A 138 0.59 -0.87 26.33
C PRO A 138 1.85 -1.32 27.07
N GLY A 139 2.74 -0.36 27.39
CA GLY A 139 3.99 -0.62 28.09
C GLY A 139 5.12 -1.27 27.28
N PHE A 140 4.95 -1.51 25.98
CA PHE A 140 5.97 -2.17 25.16
C PHE A 140 7.24 -1.32 24.94
N GLN A 141 7.08 -0.02 24.64
CA GLN A 141 8.19 0.89 24.29
C GLN A 141 8.09 2.22 25.04
N PRO A 142 8.16 2.22 26.39
CA PRO A 142 7.90 3.41 27.20
C PRO A 142 8.87 4.57 26.92
N LEU A 143 10.14 4.29 26.62
CA LEU A 143 11.11 5.34 26.30
C LEU A 143 10.82 6.03 24.95
N GLU A 144 10.41 5.26 23.94
CA GLU A 144 10.04 5.83 22.63
C GLU A 144 8.82 6.73 22.73
N TYR A 145 7.85 6.37 23.57
CA TYR A 145 6.65 7.19 23.80
C TYR A 145 6.99 8.59 24.30
N MET A 146 8.13 8.74 24.98
CA MET A 146 8.56 9.99 25.59
C MET A 146 9.57 10.77 24.74
N THR A 147 10.23 10.12 23.77
CA THR A 147 11.43 10.70 23.12
C THR A 147 11.33 10.85 21.61
N ALA A 148 10.47 10.09 20.91
CA ALA A 148 10.51 10.05 19.44
C ALA A 148 9.16 9.69 18.78
N GLY A 149 9.12 9.84 17.45
CA GLY A 149 8.06 9.30 16.59
C GLY A 149 6.74 10.05 16.67
N ARG A 150 5.67 9.37 16.25
CA ARG A 150 4.29 9.89 16.29
C ARG A 150 3.77 10.16 17.71
N TYR A 151 4.43 9.57 18.70
CA TYR A 151 4.02 9.61 20.10
C TYR A 151 4.10 11.02 20.70
N LEU A 152 5.06 11.85 20.28
CA LEU A 152 5.18 13.23 20.77
C LEU A 152 4.01 14.11 20.33
N GLY A 153 3.58 13.96 19.07
CA GLY A 153 2.36 14.61 18.56
C GLY A 153 1.12 14.20 19.35
N GLU A 154 0.92 12.89 19.55
CA GLU A 154 -0.24 12.41 20.30
C GLU A 154 -0.21 12.81 21.78
N LEU A 155 0.97 12.85 22.39
CA LEU A 155 1.15 13.39 23.73
C LEU A 155 0.74 14.86 23.79
N GLY A 156 1.16 15.68 22.80
CA GLY A 156 0.75 17.07 22.68
C GLY A 156 -0.76 17.24 22.60
N ARG A 157 -1.44 16.37 21.85
CA ARG A 157 -2.91 16.36 21.76
C ARG A 157 -3.57 16.01 23.10
N ILE A 158 -3.06 14.99 23.79
CA ILE A 158 -3.59 14.55 25.08
C ILE A 158 -3.49 15.69 26.11
N ILE A 159 -2.36 16.38 26.16
CA ILE A 159 -2.13 17.51 27.08
C ILE A 159 -3.00 18.70 26.68
N LEU A 160 -3.08 19.02 25.39
CA LEU A 160 -3.93 20.12 24.91
C LEU A 160 -5.41 19.87 25.24
N LEU A 161 -5.92 18.66 25.03
CA LEU A 161 -7.29 18.31 25.39
C LEU A 161 -7.55 18.39 26.90
N ASP A 162 -6.59 17.95 27.70
CA ASP A 162 -6.69 18.04 29.15
C ASP A 162 -6.68 19.51 29.62
N TYR A 163 -5.89 20.36 28.99
CA TYR A 163 -5.90 21.80 29.22
C TYR A 163 -7.25 22.44 28.81
N LEU A 164 -7.76 22.15 27.61
CA LEU A 164 -9.02 22.72 27.11
C LEU A 164 -10.23 22.28 27.95
N ILE A 165 -10.35 20.99 28.26
CA ILE A 165 -11.52 20.43 28.95
C ILE A 165 -11.35 20.55 30.47
N GLY A 166 -10.17 20.20 30.97
CA GLY A 166 -9.86 20.16 32.40
C GLY A 166 -9.65 21.54 32.99
N THR A 167 -8.84 22.38 32.34
CA THR A 167 -8.46 23.72 32.85
C THR A 167 -9.41 24.80 32.35
N LEU A 168 -9.61 24.93 31.04
CA LEU A 168 -10.46 25.97 30.45
C LEU A 168 -11.96 25.64 30.47
N LYS A 169 -12.33 24.44 30.96
CA LYS A 169 -13.72 23.97 31.08
C LYS A 169 -14.53 24.06 29.79
N VAL A 170 -13.85 23.97 28.63
CA VAL A 170 -14.51 23.91 27.34
C VAL A 170 -15.28 22.59 27.24
N SER A 171 -16.54 22.66 26.82
CA SER A 171 -17.35 21.47 26.64
C SER A 171 -16.72 20.56 25.59
N ARG A 172 -16.58 19.27 25.90
CA ARG A 172 -16.02 18.30 24.95
C ARG A 172 -16.77 18.28 23.62
N ASN A 173 -18.07 18.55 23.64
CA ASN A 173 -18.92 18.56 22.45
C ASN A 173 -18.76 19.82 21.59
N SER A 174 -18.17 20.89 22.14
CA SER A 174 -17.91 22.13 21.38
C SER A 174 -16.55 22.12 20.68
N LEU A 175 -15.63 21.20 21.05
CA LEU A 175 -14.31 21.12 20.42
C LEU A 175 -14.37 20.53 19.01
N PRO A 176 -13.44 20.89 18.10
CA PRO A 176 -13.31 20.27 16.78
C PRO A 176 -13.22 18.74 16.89
N SER A 177 -14.03 18.04 16.09
CA SER A 177 -14.16 16.58 16.15
C SER A 177 -12.87 15.85 15.77
N GLU A 178 -12.05 16.44 14.89
CA GLU A 178 -10.74 15.93 14.49
C GLU A 178 -9.74 15.94 15.65
N MET A 179 -9.76 16.96 16.50
CA MET A 179 -8.88 17.01 17.68
C MET A 179 -9.22 15.92 18.72
N LEU A 180 -10.49 15.48 18.77
CA LEU A 180 -10.91 14.40 19.67
C LEU A 180 -10.42 13.02 19.22
N GLN A 181 -10.04 12.85 17.95
CA GLN A 181 -9.52 11.60 17.41
C GLN A 181 -8.09 11.35 17.90
N GLN A 182 -7.76 10.08 18.14
CA GLN A 182 -6.41 9.66 18.49
C GLN A 182 -5.48 9.85 17.28
N ASP A 183 -4.22 10.23 17.54
CA ASP A 183 -3.15 10.46 16.57
C ASP A 183 -3.44 11.59 15.57
N SER A 184 -4.35 12.53 15.91
CA SER A 184 -4.70 13.64 15.02
C SER A 184 -3.70 14.79 15.03
N LEU A 185 -2.93 14.96 16.10
CA LEU A 185 -1.84 15.93 16.15
C LEU A 185 -0.53 15.22 15.82
N THR A 186 0.13 15.62 14.74
CA THR A 186 1.39 15.01 14.32
C THR A 186 2.61 15.74 14.90
N THR A 187 3.68 14.99 15.15
CA THR A 187 4.98 15.55 15.55
C THR A 187 5.52 16.53 14.49
N THR A 188 5.24 16.27 13.21
CA THR A 188 5.57 17.19 12.10
C THR A 188 4.79 18.49 12.19
N PHE A 189 3.49 18.45 12.47
CA PHE A 189 2.71 19.68 12.66
C PHE A 189 3.28 20.51 13.83
N LEU A 190 3.54 19.86 14.96
CA LEU A 190 4.17 20.51 16.12
C LEU A 190 5.56 21.05 15.80
N SER A 191 6.33 20.43 14.90
CA SER A 191 7.65 20.92 14.49
C SER A 191 7.61 22.27 13.76
N HIS A 192 6.51 22.56 13.06
CA HIS A 192 6.31 23.83 12.37
C HIS A 192 5.77 24.92 13.30
N PHE A 193 5.41 24.59 14.54
CA PHE A 193 4.83 25.50 15.51
C PHE A 193 5.91 26.42 16.13
N LYS A 194 6.84 26.98 15.35
CA LYS A 194 7.92 27.89 15.80
C LYS A 194 8.18 28.99 14.77
N PRO A 195 8.66 30.19 15.16
CA PRO A 195 8.88 30.68 16.54
C PRO A 195 7.55 30.99 17.26
N LEU A 196 7.59 31.33 18.55
CA LEU A 196 6.40 31.69 19.34
C LEU A 196 5.81 33.03 18.87
N ASP A 197 4.93 32.97 17.88
CA ASP A 197 4.14 34.09 17.39
C ASP A 197 2.67 33.68 17.25
N ALA A 198 1.85 34.01 18.24
CA ALA A 198 0.47 33.57 18.32
C ALA A 198 -0.37 33.98 17.10
N ALA A 199 -0.07 35.12 16.47
CA ALA A 199 -0.76 35.60 15.27
C ALA A 199 -0.47 34.73 14.04
N THR A 200 0.72 34.13 13.97
CA THR A 200 1.11 33.19 12.90
C THR A 200 0.67 31.76 13.22
N LEU A 201 0.71 31.37 14.51
CA LEU A 201 0.37 30.02 14.97
C LEU A 201 -1.14 29.74 15.00
N LEU A 202 -1.97 30.75 15.30
CA LEU A 202 -3.44 30.60 15.32
C LEU A 202 -4.03 30.20 13.96
N PRO A 203 -3.66 30.82 12.82
CA PRO A 203 -4.07 30.36 11.49
C PRO A 203 -3.66 28.92 11.20
N MET A 204 -2.46 28.50 11.62
CA MET A 204 -2.00 27.12 11.46
C MET A 204 -2.87 26.16 12.26
N LEU A 205 -3.20 26.51 13.51
CA LEU A 205 -4.08 25.71 14.36
C LEU A 205 -5.50 25.61 13.82
N ARG A 206 -6.07 26.71 13.33
CA ARG A 206 -7.40 26.74 12.70
C ARG A 206 -7.45 25.96 11.39
N LYS A 207 -6.36 25.97 10.61
CA LYS A 207 -6.25 25.19 9.38
C LYS A 207 -6.20 23.70 9.69
N GLU A 208 -5.46 23.31 10.73
CA GLU A 208 -5.31 21.92 11.15
C GLU A 208 -6.58 21.39 11.83
N PHE A 209 -7.24 22.21 12.65
CA PHE A 209 -8.46 21.86 13.36
C PHE A 209 -9.54 22.92 13.14
N PRO A 210 -10.28 22.86 12.02
CA PRO A 210 -11.30 23.86 11.71
C PRO A 210 -12.42 23.88 12.76
N GLU A 211 -12.87 25.08 13.10
CA GLU A 211 -13.97 25.33 14.03
C GLU A 211 -15.30 24.86 13.41
N SER A 212 -16.18 24.26 14.21
CA SER A 212 -17.52 23.90 13.73
C SER A 212 -18.43 25.13 13.77
N PRO A 213 -19.17 25.46 12.69
CA PRO A 213 -20.08 26.60 12.67
C PRO A 213 -21.26 26.46 13.65
N GLU A 214 -21.53 25.25 14.12
CA GLU A 214 -22.58 24.94 15.10
C GLU A 214 -22.09 25.05 16.55
N SER A 215 -20.79 25.27 16.77
CA SER A 215 -20.17 25.32 18.08
C SER A 215 -19.86 26.75 18.53
N CYS A 216 -20.03 27.04 19.81
CA CYS A 216 -19.60 28.29 20.43
C CYS A 216 -18.08 28.37 20.69
N PHE A 217 -17.32 27.33 20.34
CA PHE A 217 -15.86 27.31 20.54
C PHE A 217 -15.13 27.97 19.38
N ALA A 218 -14.24 28.91 19.70
CA ALA A 218 -13.34 29.52 18.74
C ALA A 218 -11.90 29.39 19.24
N TRP A 219 -10.98 29.11 18.32
CA TRP A 219 -9.56 29.17 18.62
C TRP A 219 -9.16 30.60 18.89
N THR A 220 -8.25 30.78 19.84
CA THR A 220 -7.73 32.08 20.26
C THR A 220 -6.22 32.01 20.27
N GLU A 221 -5.57 33.17 20.25
CA GLU A 221 -4.10 33.28 20.35
C GLU A 221 -3.57 32.54 21.59
N HIS A 222 -4.29 32.62 22.72
CA HIS A 222 -3.92 31.91 23.94
C HIS A 222 -3.90 30.38 23.78
N HIS A 223 -4.80 29.82 22.98
CA HIS A 223 -4.78 28.39 22.68
C HIS A 223 -3.57 27.98 21.84
N ALA A 224 -3.17 28.85 20.88
CA ALA A 224 -1.98 28.63 20.08
C ALA A 224 -0.70 28.73 20.92
N GLU A 225 -0.61 29.73 21.81
CA GLU A 225 0.49 29.84 22.80
C GLU A 225 0.55 28.62 23.73
N ALA A 226 -0.60 28.16 24.23
CA ALA A 226 -0.66 26.98 25.07
C ALA A 226 -0.12 25.75 24.34
N LEU A 227 -0.50 25.54 23.07
CA LEU A 227 0.01 24.43 22.27
C LEU A 227 1.53 24.54 22.03
N TYR A 228 2.04 25.74 21.78
CA TYR A 228 3.48 25.98 21.68
C TYR A 228 4.20 25.57 22.97
N HIS A 229 3.74 26.05 24.13
CA HIS A 229 4.37 25.72 25.41
C HIS A 229 4.29 24.23 25.75
N ILE A 230 3.18 23.58 25.40
CA ILE A 230 3.04 22.12 25.52
C ILE A 230 4.08 21.41 24.64
N ALA A 231 4.18 21.81 23.36
CA ALA A 231 5.14 21.22 22.44
C ALA A 231 6.59 21.42 22.91
N LYS A 232 6.93 22.63 23.37
CA LYS A 232 8.26 22.94 23.90
C LYS A 232 8.55 22.17 25.20
N ALA A 233 7.57 22.01 26.09
CA ALA A 233 7.75 21.21 27.31
C ALA A 233 7.98 19.71 27.00
N ILE A 234 7.26 19.17 26.03
CA ILE A 234 7.46 17.79 25.56
C ILE A 234 8.86 17.64 24.97
N GLU A 235 9.28 18.58 24.13
CA GLU A 235 10.61 18.61 23.52
C GLU A 235 11.72 18.65 24.57
N VAL A 236 11.70 19.65 25.46
CA VAL A 236 12.75 19.84 26.47
C VAL A 236 12.89 18.58 27.33
N ARG A 237 11.75 17.95 27.70
CA ARG A 237 11.76 16.67 28.42
C ARG A 237 12.41 15.56 27.59
N ALA A 238 12.02 15.42 26.33
CA ALA A 238 12.54 14.41 25.42
C ALA A 238 14.05 14.58 25.21
N ALA A 239 14.50 15.81 24.95
CA ALA A 239 15.89 16.20 24.79
C ALA A 239 16.74 15.88 26.02
N GLY A 240 16.24 16.16 27.22
CA GLY A 240 16.93 15.82 28.48
C GLY A 240 17.08 14.31 28.69
N ILE A 241 16.05 13.52 28.37
CA ILE A 241 16.11 12.05 28.46
C ILE A 241 17.15 11.49 27.47
N ILE A 242 17.16 12.00 26.23
CA ILE A 242 18.13 11.60 25.21
C ILE A 242 19.55 12.01 25.62
N ALA A 243 19.76 13.22 26.12
CA ALA A 243 21.05 13.69 26.59
C ALA A 243 21.61 12.79 27.70
N ALA A 244 20.79 12.43 28.70
CA ALA A 244 21.17 11.49 29.75
C ALA A 244 21.53 10.10 29.19
N ALA A 245 20.76 9.61 28.21
CA ALA A 245 21.03 8.32 27.57
C ALA A 245 22.35 8.34 26.77
N ILE A 246 22.65 9.43 26.07
CA ILE A 246 23.92 9.62 25.35
C ILE A 246 25.09 9.55 26.34
N LEU A 247 25.06 10.33 27.42
CA LEU A 247 26.12 10.35 28.41
C LEU A 247 26.32 8.97 29.06
N ALA A 248 25.24 8.31 29.47
CA ALA A 248 25.31 6.97 30.04
C ALA A 248 25.97 5.96 29.09
N LEU A 249 25.63 6.02 27.80
CA LEU A 249 26.25 5.14 26.80
C LEU A 249 27.71 5.48 26.56
N LEU A 250 28.07 6.77 26.48
CA LEU A 250 29.48 7.19 26.38
C LEU A 250 30.31 6.70 27.58
N THR A 251 29.76 6.76 28.80
CA THR A 251 30.39 6.17 29.99
C THR A 251 30.54 4.65 29.85
N ILE A 252 29.49 3.93 29.42
CA ILE A 252 29.56 2.48 29.16
C ILE A 252 30.60 2.14 28.07
N GLY A 253 30.73 2.99 27.05
CA GLY A 253 31.74 2.90 25.99
C GLY A 253 33.18 3.15 26.48
N GLY A 254 33.34 3.65 27.72
CA GLY A 254 34.60 4.09 28.29
C GLY A 254 35.14 5.34 27.62
N GLU A 255 34.26 6.19 27.10
CA GLU A 255 34.60 7.50 26.51
C GLU A 255 34.47 8.63 27.55
N LEU A 256 33.69 8.42 28.61
CA LEU A 256 33.59 9.28 29.78
C LEU A 256 33.97 8.50 31.06
N PRO A 257 34.57 9.15 32.07
CA PRO A 257 34.89 8.51 33.35
C PRO A 257 33.61 8.06 34.08
N ALA A 258 33.70 6.96 34.83
CA ALA A 258 32.62 6.51 35.70
C ALA A 258 32.67 7.27 37.04
N GLU A 259 31.52 7.55 37.65
CA GLU A 259 31.41 8.35 38.89
C GLU A 259 32.18 7.78 40.10
N GLU A 260 32.70 6.56 40.03
CA GLU A 260 33.36 5.84 41.14
C GLU A 260 34.91 5.83 41.07
N GLU A 261 35.55 6.39 40.04
CA GLU A 261 37.02 6.47 39.96
C GLU A 261 37.55 7.77 40.61
N GLU A 262 37.76 7.76 41.93
CA GLU A 262 38.36 8.88 42.70
C GLU A 262 39.82 9.21 42.28
N ASP A 263 40.47 8.37 41.47
CA ASP A 263 41.84 8.56 40.97
C ASP A 263 41.87 8.95 39.48
N ALA A 264 41.18 10.04 39.12
CA ALA A 264 41.23 10.61 37.77
C ALA A 264 42.56 11.38 37.48
N SER A 265 43.71 10.83 37.88
CA SER A 265 45.04 11.43 37.65
C SER A 265 45.66 11.11 36.27
N MET A 266 44.90 10.52 35.34
CA MET A 266 45.42 10.17 33.99
C MET A 266 44.46 10.46 32.83
N ALA A 267 43.76 11.60 32.84
CA ALA A 267 43.31 12.18 31.58
C ALA A 267 44.50 12.94 30.98
N SER A 268 45.14 12.38 29.94
CA SER A 268 46.13 13.14 29.17
C SER A 268 45.53 14.50 28.74
N PRO A 269 46.30 15.60 28.73
CA PRO A 269 45.81 16.94 28.44
C PRO A 269 45.36 17.17 26.99
N ASP A 270 45.34 16.13 26.15
CA ASP A 270 44.71 16.19 24.82
C ASP A 270 43.19 16.21 25.00
N MET A 271 42.62 17.42 25.06
CA MET A 271 41.18 17.67 24.93
C MET A 271 40.65 16.92 23.70
N ARG A 272 39.70 16.00 23.91
CA ARG A 272 39.05 15.25 22.83
C ARG A 272 37.61 15.72 22.67
N GLU A 273 37.32 16.35 21.53
CA GLU A 273 35.96 16.58 21.07
C GLU A 273 35.34 15.22 20.72
N LEU A 274 34.25 14.85 21.40
CA LEU A 274 33.51 13.63 21.14
C LEU A 274 32.34 13.94 20.23
N GLY A 275 32.28 13.31 19.06
CA GLY A 275 31.20 13.48 18.10
C GLY A 275 30.18 12.35 18.16
N VAL A 276 28.90 12.70 18.28
CA VAL A 276 27.76 11.79 18.15
C VAL A 276 27.04 12.08 16.84
N GLY A 277 27.17 11.16 15.88
CA GLY A 277 26.46 11.25 14.60
C GLY A 277 24.98 10.93 14.79
N TYR A 278 24.08 11.75 14.27
CA TYR A 278 22.63 11.56 14.43
C TYR A 278 21.87 11.56 13.09
N THR A 279 20.70 10.93 13.06
CA THR A 279 19.73 11.04 11.96
C THR A 279 18.29 10.87 12.45
N GLY A 280 17.33 11.36 11.67
CA GLY A 280 15.90 11.23 11.94
C GLY A 280 15.16 12.56 11.99
N GLY A 281 13.96 12.60 11.41
CA GLY A 281 13.21 13.85 11.26
C GLY A 281 12.76 14.47 12.59
N CYS A 282 12.63 13.68 13.66
CA CYS A 282 12.22 14.20 14.97
C CYS A 282 13.30 15.12 15.56
N VAL A 283 14.54 14.65 15.65
CA VAL A 283 15.64 15.46 16.22
C VAL A 283 15.99 16.66 15.35
N VAL A 284 15.81 16.57 14.03
CA VAL A 284 16.13 17.66 13.09
C VAL A 284 15.06 18.74 13.08
N HIS A 285 13.78 18.35 13.10
CA HIS A 285 12.70 19.29 12.83
C HIS A 285 11.88 19.67 14.06
N PHE A 286 11.71 18.77 15.04
CA PHE A 286 10.93 19.07 16.23
C PHE A 286 11.58 20.21 17.00
N GLN A 287 10.82 21.32 17.11
CA GLN A 287 11.23 22.66 17.51
C GLN A 287 12.75 22.89 17.57
N ASP A 288 13.33 23.00 18.75
CA ASP A 288 14.77 23.20 18.96
C ASP A 288 15.37 21.98 19.67
N TYR A 289 14.83 20.78 19.41
CA TYR A 289 15.20 19.53 20.08
C TYR A 289 16.70 19.32 20.10
N LEU A 290 17.36 19.43 18.94
CA LEU A 290 18.81 19.22 18.82
C LEU A 290 19.60 20.16 19.74
N SER A 291 19.29 21.46 19.70
CA SER A 291 19.97 22.46 20.52
C SER A 291 19.67 22.30 22.01
N ASP A 292 18.42 21.96 22.38
CA ASP A 292 18.07 21.68 23.77
C ASP A 292 18.82 20.44 24.26
N CYS A 293 18.96 19.42 23.42
CA CYS A 293 19.70 18.20 23.73
C CYS A 293 21.19 18.50 23.96
N GLN A 294 21.82 19.29 23.08
CA GLN A 294 23.19 19.75 23.27
C GLN A 294 23.35 20.54 24.57
N ALA A 295 22.44 21.48 24.85
CA ALA A 295 22.48 22.28 26.07
C ALA A 295 22.38 21.41 27.35
N PHE A 296 21.56 20.35 27.33
CA PHE A 296 21.51 19.38 28.44
C PHE A 296 22.81 18.60 28.58
N ILE A 297 23.42 18.16 27.48
CA ILE A 297 24.72 17.46 27.48
C ILE A 297 25.78 18.37 28.12
N ASP A 298 25.91 19.60 27.64
CA ASP A 298 26.88 20.57 28.15
C ASP A 298 26.67 20.85 29.64
N GLY A 299 25.41 21.02 30.05
CA GLY A 299 25.03 21.25 31.43
C GLY A 299 25.36 20.07 32.36
N LEU A 300 25.16 18.83 31.91
CA LEU A 300 25.47 17.62 32.66
C LEU A 300 26.98 17.36 32.76
N VAL A 301 27.71 17.56 31.66
CA VAL A 301 29.17 17.41 31.63
C VAL A 301 29.85 18.41 32.55
N ARG A 302 29.43 19.70 32.53
CA ARG A 302 29.96 20.74 33.44
C ARG A 302 29.73 20.46 34.93
N ARG A 303 28.74 19.63 35.26
CA ARG A 303 28.39 19.28 36.65
C ARG A 303 29.03 17.99 37.13
N SER A 304 29.66 17.22 36.24
CA SER A 304 30.26 15.94 36.57
C SER A 304 31.60 16.14 37.30
N PRO A 305 31.82 15.52 38.48
CA PRO A 305 33.07 15.64 39.21
C PRO A 305 34.25 15.06 38.40
N GLY A 306 35.26 15.89 38.12
CA GLY A 306 36.45 15.51 37.33
C GLY A 306 36.65 16.30 36.04
N TYR A 307 35.66 17.07 35.56
CA TYR A 307 35.79 17.97 34.41
C TYR A 307 35.91 19.44 34.88
N HIS A 308 37.13 19.96 34.96
CA HIS A 308 37.37 21.41 35.11
C HIS A 308 37.52 22.05 33.73
N VAL A 309 36.51 22.79 33.28
CA VAL A 309 36.64 23.68 32.11
C VAL A 309 37.48 24.89 32.56
N GLN A 310 38.73 24.99 32.08
CA GLN A 310 39.53 26.20 32.22
C GLN A 310 39.12 27.20 31.11
N ASP A 311 38.91 28.44 31.55
CA ASP A 311 38.79 29.70 30.80
C ASP A 311 37.45 30.10 30.15
N GLU A 312 37.13 31.39 30.33
CA GLU A 312 35.95 32.14 29.88
C GLU A 312 35.91 32.38 28.36
N ASP A 313 36.86 31.83 27.59
CA ASP A 313 36.93 31.83 26.12
C ASP A 313 37.13 30.39 25.57
N GLY A 314 36.43 29.41 26.16
CA GLY A 314 36.64 27.97 25.90
C GLY A 314 36.17 27.45 24.53
N PRO A 315 36.72 26.31 24.05
CA PRO A 315 36.38 25.74 22.74
C PRO A 315 34.93 25.23 22.71
N ASP A 316 34.20 25.53 21.63
CA ASP A 316 32.86 25.00 21.36
C ASP A 316 32.87 23.46 21.39
N PHE A 317 32.38 22.88 22.49
CA PHE A 317 32.06 21.45 22.57
C PHE A 317 30.77 21.17 21.80
N ASP A 318 30.83 21.18 20.47
CA ASP A 318 29.71 20.84 19.60
C ASP A 318 29.58 19.30 19.52
N MET A 319 29.16 18.69 20.63
CA MET A 319 29.14 17.23 20.82
C MET A 319 28.19 16.53 19.82
N LEU A 320 27.19 17.26 19.32
CA LEU A 320 26.28 16.89 18.24
C LEU A 320 26.65 17.60 16.93
N SER A 321 27.80 17.25 16.36
CA SER A 321 28.29 17.87 15.12
C SER A 321 27.58 17.32 13.86
N ARG A 322 26.97 18.24 13.10
CA ARG A 322 26.48 18.16 11.71
C ARG A 322 25.65 16.93 11.28
N SER A 323 24.39 17.21 10.91
CA SER A 323 23.57 16.37 10.05
C SER A 323 24.21 16.16 8.67
N VAL A 324 24.24 14.92 8.19
CA VAL A 324 24.43 14.64 6.75
C VAL A 324 23.04 14.69 6.09
N PRO A 325 22.76 15.59 5.13
CA PRO A 325 21.58 15.42 4.28
C PRO A 325 21.74 14.11 3.49
N PRO A 326 20.66 13.36 3.20
CA PRO A 326 20.73 12.09 2.47
C PRO A 326 21.24 12.21 1.01
N THR A 327 21.71 13.39 0.61
CA THR A 327 22.25 13.69 -0.72
C THR A 327 23.59 14.41 -0.58
N GLY A 328 24.67 13.62 -0.50
CA GLY A 328 26.02 14.06 -0.85
C GLY A 328 26.29 13.88 -2.36
N PRO A 329 27.27 14.58 -2.94
CA PRO A 329 27.22 15.06 -4.32
C PRO A 329 27.69 14.03 -5.36
N LEU A 330 26.77 13.66 -6.24
CA LEU A 330 27.05 13.53 -7.67
C LEU A 330 25.88 14.23 -8.36
N LEU A 331 26.14 15.48 -8.79
CA LEU A 331 25.25 16.50 -9.36
C LEU A 331 24.81 17.57 -8.33
N GLU A 332 25.42 18.73 -8.46
CA GLU A 332 25.18 19.96 -7.69
C GLU A 332 23.71 20.45 -7.81
N PRO A 333 23.11 21.00 -6.75
CA PRO A 333 21.92 21.83 -6.85
C PRO A 333 22.28 23.30 -7.09
N GLU A 334 21.45 23.99 -7.88
CA GLU A 334 21.53 25.42 -8.16
C GLU A 334 21.51 26.32 -6.90
N PRO A 335 22.01 27.57 -7.02
CA PRO A 335 22.22 28.48 -5.89
C PRO A 335 20.95 29.14 -5.33
N ALA A 336 21.06 29.60 -4.08
CA ALA A 336 20.01 30.03 -3.16
C ALA A 336 19.36 31.42 -3.43
N ASP A 337 19.50 32.01 -4.63
CA ASP A 337 19.17 33.43 -4.89
C ASP A 337 17.94 33.68 -5.80
N LEU A 338 16.99 32.74 -5.92
CA LEU A 338 15.71 33.00 -6.62
C LEU A 338 14.45 32.78 -5.76
N ALA A 339 14.63 32.56 -4.45
CA ALA A 339 13.55 32.59 -3.47
C ALA A 339 13.37 34.02 -2.90
N MET A 340 12.46 34.77 -3.53
CA MET A 340 11.90 36.08 -3.14
C MET A 340 12.67 37.37 -3.48
N LEU A 341 12.16 38.10 -4.49
CA LEU A 341 12.22 39.56 -4.56
C LEU A 341 10.83 40.14 -4.19
N ARG A 342 10.83 41.08 -3.22
CA ARG A 342 9.72 41.80 -2.53
C ARG A 342 9.14 42.98 -3.39
N PRO A 343 8.40 44.04 -2.92
CA PRO A 343 7.93 44.46 -1.56
C PRO A 343 6.56 45.22 -1.44
N PHE A 344 6.20 45.62 -0.19
CA PHE A 344 5.47 46.83 0.33
C PHE A 344 4.36 46.52 1.38
N THR A 345 4.62 46.56 2.70
CA THR A 345 4.47 47.67 3.71
C THR A 345 3.03 48.14 4.04
N SER A 346 2.61 48.08 5.31
CA SER A 346 2.63 49.21 6.28
C SER A 346 1.75 48.98 7.54
N ASN A 347 2.39 49.15 8.70
CA ASN A 347 1.99 49.91 9.90
C ASN A 347 0.78 49.59 10.81
N ALA A 348 1.06 49.92 12.09
CA ALA A 348 0.22 50.34 13.23
C ALA A 348 -0.24 49.21 14.18
N SER A 349 0.37 49.02 15.37
CA SER A 349 0.51 49.87 16.58
C SER A 349 -0.74 49.91 17.49
N LEU A 350 -0.48 49.88 18.80
CA LEU A 350 -1.30 50.23 19.97
C LEU A 350 -1.90 49.03 20.71
N GLU A 351 -1.30 48.62 21.83
CA GLU A 351 -1.36 49.24 23.18
C GLU A 351 -2.68 48.99 23.94
N SER A 352 -2.50 48.20 24.99
CA SER A 352 -2.85 48.56 26.37
C SER A 352 -4.16 48.02 26.98
N ARG A 353 -3.91 47.30 28.08
CA ARG A 353 -4.35 47.61 29.46
C ARG A 353 -5.63 46.98 30.00
N HIS A 354 -5.39 46.32 31.13
CA HIS A 354 -6.16 46.39 32.39
C HIS A 354 -7.51 45.66 32.40
N ARG A 355 -7.96 45.02 33.47
CA ARG A 355 -7.52 44.91 34.87
C ARG A 355 -8.40 43.84 35.54
N ASP A 356 -7.88 43.24 36.61
CA ASP A 356 -8.51 43.06 37.94
C ASP A 356 -10.04 42.80 38.02
N ARG A 357 -10.58 41.97 38.91
CA ARG A 357 -10.09 41.07 39.96
C ARG A 357 -11.36 40.51 40.61
N GLY A 358 -11.27 39.25 41.05
CA GLY A 358 -11.94 38.76 42.26
C GLY A 358 -13.43 38.44 42.14
N ARG A 359 -14.03 37.69 43.06
CA ARG A 359 -13.51 37.00 44.26
C ARG A 359 -14.69 36.17 44.82
N TYR A 360 -14.35 34.99 45.35
CA TYR A 360 -14.95 34.29 46.50
C TYR A 360 -16.31 33.56 46.45
N GLY A 361 -16.30 32.42 47.17
CA GLY A 361 -17.43 31.72 47.81
C GLY A 361 -17.56 30.28 47.31
N GLU A 362 -16.95 29.22 47.88
CA GLU A 362 -17.17 28.61 49.21
C GLU A 362 -18.66 28.49 49.57
N GLN A 363 -19.27 27.38 50.00
CA GLN A 363 -18.93 26.02 50.45
C GLN A 363 -20.24 25.21 50.23
N GLY A 364 -20.20 23.94 49.84
CA GLY A 364 -20.32 22.83 50.79
C GLY A 364 -21.75 22.28 50.89
N ILE A 365 -21.93 20.96 50.71
CA ILE A 365 -22.66 20.04 51.59
C ILE A 365 -22.80 18.68 50.88
N ALA A 366 -22.33 17.66 51.58
CA ALA A 366 -22.42 16.26 51.24
C ALA A 366 -23.78 15.66 51.64
N ALA A 367 -24.12 14.57 50.96
CA ALA A 367 -24.56 13.28 51.52
C ALA A 367 -25.85 12.74 50.89
N SER A 368 -25.76 11.52 50.35
CA SER A 368 -26.50 10.36 50.83
C SER A 368 -26.76 9.35 49.71
N ARG A 369 -26.22 8.15 49.91
CA ARG A 369 -26.46 6.93 49.13
C ARG A 369 -27.91 6.46 49.30
N ARG A 370 -28.54 5.95 48.24
CA ARG A 370 -29.13 4.59 48.21
C ARG A 370 -29.70 4.22 46.83
N ASN A 371 -29.37 2.99 46.42
CA ASN A 371 -29.84 2.28 45.24
C ASN A 371 -31.32 1.85 45.38
N ALA A 372 -32.09 1.98 44.30
CA ALA A 372 -33.23 1.10 43.98
C ALA A 372 -33.49 1.09 42.46
N SER A 373 -33.90 -0.07 41.94
CA SER A 373 -33.77 -0.52 40.54
C SER A 373 -35.10 -0.83 39.84
N GLU A 374 -35.03 -0.82 38.50
CA GLU A 374 -35.70 -1.63 37.44
C GLU A 374 -37.16 -2.17 37.53
N ARG A 375 -38.00 -1.77 38.48
CA ARG A 375 -39.43 -2.21 38.48
C ARG A 375 -40.48 -1.12 38.73
N SER A 376 -40.17 0.15 38.44
CA SER A 376 -41.14 1.24 38.60
C SER A 376 -41.59 1.81 37.25
N PRO A 377 -42.74 1.36 36.72
CA PRO A 377 -43.55 2.24 35.88
C PRO A 377 -45.05 2.06 36.24
N LEU A 378 -46.04 2.89 35.90
CA LEU A 378 -46.52 3.33 34.59
C LEU A 378 -47.70 4.32 34.84
N LEU A 379 -47.47 5.63 34.62
CA LEU A 379 -48.43 6.69 34.23
C LEU A 379 -49.64 7.08 35.12
N ARG A 380 -49.81 8.41 35.27
CA ARG A 380 -51.02 9.10 34.74
C ARG A 380 -50.79 10.60 34.45
N PRO A 381 -51.28 11.14 33.31
CA PRO A 381 -51.24 12.56 32.95
C PRO A 381 -52.59 13.29 33.14
N ARG A 382 -52.56 14.62 33.24
CA ARG A 382 -53.65 15.61 32.99
C ARG A 382 -53.02 17.02 33.12
N GLY A 383 -53.26 18.04 32.28
CA GLY A 383 -54.20 18.26 31.19
C GLY A 383 -53.80 19.47 30.33
N SER A 384 -54.64 19.76 29.35
CA SER A 384 -54.45 20.41 28.04
C SER A 384 -54.79 21.91 27.94
N SER A 385 -54.23 22.60 26.93
CA SER A 385 -54.85 23.61 26.04
C SER A 385 -53.72 24.23 25.16
N THR A 386 -53.79 24.51 23.85
CA THR A 386 -54.88 24.61 22.85
C THR A 386 -54.25 24.46 21.46
N ALA A 387 -55.00 23.94 20.47
CA ALA A 387 -54.54 23.66 19.11
C ALA A 387 -54.93 24.76 18.08
N SER A 388 -54.09 24.96 17.07
CA SER A 388 -54.38 25.36 15.67
C SER A 388 -53.04 25.72 14.99
N ASN A 389 -52.66 25.35 13.77
CA ASN A 389 -53.32 24.70 12.64
C ASN A 389 -52.34 23.79 11.89
N LEU A 390 -52.91 22.77 11.27
CA LEU A 390 -52.29 21.72 10.49
C LEU A 390 -51.92 22.23 9.09
N SER A 391 -50.68 22.03 8.66
CA SER A 391 -50.35 21.75 7.27
C SER A 391 -49.48 20.50 7.23
N THR A 392 -50.13 19.37 6.96
CA THR A 392 -49.58 18.06 6.70
C THR A 392 -48.62 18.09 5.51
N CYS A 393 -47.37 17.71 5.73
CA CYS A 393 -46.61 16.91 4.76
C CYS A 393 -45.84 15.82 5.52
N SER A 394 -45.88 14.64 4.92
CA SER A 394 -45.47 13.32 5.39
C SER A 394 -44.02 13.19 5.83
N HIS A 395 -43.82 12.27 6.78
CA HIS A 395 -42.56 11.61 7.17
C HIS A 395 -41.39 11.68 6.16
N SER A 396 -40.25 12.20 6.62
CA SER A 396 -38.94 11.63 6.32
C SER A 396 -38.08 11.63 7.59
N THR A 397 -37.70 10.43 8.02
CA THR A 397 -36.64 10.20 9.00
C THR A 397 -35.29 10.45 8.32
N ASP A 398 -34.65 11.58 8.58
CA ASP A 398 -33.22 11.79 8.30
C ASP A 398 -32.50 11.73 9.66
N GLY A 399 -31.66 10.75 10.02
CA GLY A 399 -30.85 9.86 9.21
C GLY A 399 -29.39 10.31 9.30
N GLU A 400 -28.76 10.17 10.48
CA GLU A 400 -27.30 10.31 10.61
C GLU A 400 -26.60 9.53 9.48
N PRO A 401 -25.62 10.12 8.77
CA PRO A 401 -24.91 9.41 7.73
C PRO A 401 -24.24 8.18 8.37
N PRO A 402 -24.48 6.97 7.86
CA PRO A 402 -23.86 5.79 8.42
C PRO A 402 -22.35 5.92 8.32
N LEU A 403 -21.63 5.56 9.38
CA LEU A 403 -20.15 5.46 9.43
C LEU A 403 -19.55 4.50 8.38
N PHE A 404 -20.40 3.81 7.63
CA PHE A 404 -20.07 3.04 6.44
C PHE A 404 -20.12 3.98 5.24
N LEU A 405 -19.06 3.99 4.40
CA LEU A 405 -18.98 4.66 3.09
C LEU A 405 -18.24 6.01 3.04
N ASN A 406 -17.26 6.25 3.93
CA ASN A 406 -16.49 7.51 4.00
C ASN A 406 -17.37 8.77 3.96
N GLY A 407 -18.50 8.77 4.69
CA GLY A 407 -19.40 9.92 4.75
C GLY A 407 -20.36 10.07 3.57
N ILE A 408 -20.43 9.12 2.62
CA ILE A 408 -21.37 9.16 1.49
C ILE A 408 -22.74 8.59 1.90
N PRO A 409 -23.87 9.27 1.58
CA PRO A 409 -25.21 8.74 1.80
C PRO A 409 -25.44 7.38 1.11
N ARG A 410 -26.19 6.47 1.73
CA ARG A 410 -26.42 5.11 1.20
C ARG A 410 -26.96 5.11 -0.23
N GLY A 411 -27.91 6.00 -0.54
CA GLY A 411 -28.47 6.11 -1.89
C GLY A 411 -27.38 6.47 -2.92
N ARG A 412 -26.60 7.52 -2.63
CA ARG A 412 -25.49 7.95 -3.48
C ARG A 412 -24.43 6.85 -3.66
N PHE A 413 -24.10 6.10 -2.60
CA PHE A 413 -23.20 4.96 -2.71
C PHE A 413 -23.71 3.88 -3.65
N TRP A 414 -24.98 3.45 -3.52
CA TRP A 414 -25.53 2.43 -4.41
C TRP A 414 -25.63 2.91 -5.86
N PHE A 415 -25.83 4.21 -6.08
CA PHE A 415 -25.70 4.82 -7.41
C PHE A 415 -24.28 4.75 -7.97
N ILE A 416 -23.25 5.03 -7.15
CA ILE A 416 -21.83 4.90 -7.56
C ILE A 416 -21.49 3.43 -7.82
N PHE A 417 -21.90 2.54 -6.93
CA PHE A 417 -21.55 1.12 -7.02
C PHE A 417 -22.28 0.43 -8.18
N SER A 418 -23.55 0.75 -8.45
CA SER A 418 -24.29 0.16 -9.57
C SER A 418 -23.67 0.53 -10.92
N GLN A 419 -23.22 1.77 -11.10
CA GLN A 419 -22.56 2.17 -12.34
C GLN A 419 -21.17 1.53 -12.47
N ILE A 420 -20.40 1.36 -11.37
CA ILE A 420 -19.15 0.58 -11.40
C ILE A 420 -19.43 -0.86 -11.84
N LEU A 421 -20.48 -1.50 -11.31
CA LEU A 421 -20.88 -2.84 -11.74
C LEU A 421 -21.28 -2.86 -13.22
N MET A 422 -22.02 -1.86 -13.70
CA MET A 422 -22.43 -1.78 -15.11
C MET A 422 -21.24 -1.59 -16.06
N VAL A 423 -20.28 -0.72 -15.71
CA VAL A 423 -19.05 -0.54 -16.48
C VAL A 423 -18.21 -1.82 -16.49
N GLN A 424 -18.13 -2.51 -15.35
CA GLN A 424 -17.49 -3.82 -15.24
C GLN A 424 -18.17 -4.85 -16.16
N PHE A 425 -19.51 -4.90 -16.17
CA PHE A 425 -20.30 -5.79 -17.02
C PHE A 425 -19.96 -5.56 -18.50
N ILE A 426 -20.03 -4.31 -18.95
CA ILE A 426 -19.81 -3.92 -20.35
C ILE A 426 -18.36 -4.23 -20.76
N GLY A 427 -17.38 -3.92 -19.92
CA GLY A 427 -15.97 -4.25 -20.20
C GLY A 427 -15.73 -5.74 -20.36
N CYS A 428 -16.39 -6.58 -19.55
CA CYS A 428 -16.28 -8.03 -19.66
C CYS A 428 -17.01 -8.58 -20.89
N PHE A 429 -18.21 -8.07 -21.15
CA PHE A 429 -19.01 -8.41 -22.34
C PHE A 429 -18.24 -8.10 -23.62
N ASP A 430 -17.69 -6.89 -23.75
CA ASP A 430 -16.88 -6.47 -24.90
C ASP A 430 -15.58 -7.26 -25.06
N GLY A 431 -14.96 -7.65 -23.95
CA GLY A 431 -13.75 -8.49 -23.97
C GLY A 431 -14.02 -9.89 -24.53
N THR A 432 -15.18 -10.48 -24.23
CA THR A 432 -15.50 -11.87 -24.60
C THR A 432 -16.34 -12.02 -25.85
N ILE A 433 -16.97 -10.95 -26.34
CA ILE A 433 -17.76 -10.98 -27.58
C ILE A 433 -16.93 -11.42 -28.80
N MET A 434 -15.62 -11.09 -28.78
CA MET A 434 -14.68 -11.50 -29.82
C MET A 434 -14.39 -12.99 -29.84
N ALA A 435 -14.79 -13.78 -28.84
CA ALA A 435 -14.66 -15.23 -28.90
C ALA A 435 -15.55 -15.84 -30.00
N SER A 436 -16.74 -15.27 -30.25
CA SER A 436 -17.70 -15.79 -31.22
C SER A 436 -17.79 -14.96 -32.51
N SER A 437 -17.52 -13.65 -32.46
CA SER A 437 -17.68 -12.77 -33.63
C SER A 437 -16.41 -12.61 -34.49
N HIS A 438 -15.27 -13.11 -34.01
CA HIS A 438 -13.99 -12.99 -34.72
C HIS A 438 -13.98 -13.59 -36.14
N PRO A 439 -14.55 -14.80 -36.38
CA PRO A 439 -14.63 -15.33 -37.75
C PRO A 439 -15.53 -14.51 -38.66
N VAL A 440 -16.63 -13.95 -38.14
CA VAL A 440 -17.59 -13.15 -38.91
C VAL A 440 -16.96 -11.85 -39.38
N ILE A 441 -16.28 -11.13 -38.48
CA ILE A 441 -15.64 -9.84 -38.78
C ILE A 441 -14.47 -10.01 -39.75
N THR A 442 -13.64 -11.03 -39.53
CA THR A 442 -12.48 -11.28 -40.40
C THR A 442 -12.88 -11.72 -41.80
N SER A 443 -13.96 -12.51 -41.91
CA SER A 443 -14.58 -12.86 -43.19
C SER A 443 -15.14 -11.61 -43.91
N TYR A 444 -15.84 -10.72 -43.19
CA TYR A 444 -16.39 -9.48 -43.76
C TYR A 444 -15.32 -8.59 -44.41
N PHE A 445 -14.15 -8.47 -43.79
CA PHE A 445 -13.03 -7.67 -44.32
C PHE A 445 -12.09 -8.46 -45.26
N GLY A 446 -12.29 -9.76 -45.46
CA GLY A 446 -11.37 -10.60 -46.22
C GLY A 446 -9.95 -10.68 -45.62
N ALA A 447 -9.81 -10.45 -44.31
CA ALA A 447 -8.54 -10.17 -43.63
C ALA A 447 -8.16 -11.26 -42.61
N ALA A 448 -8.22 -12.53 -43.02
CA ALA A 448 -7.95 -13.68 -42.14
C ALA A 448 -6.55 -13.66 -41.49
N ASN A 449 -5.54 -13.08 -42.15
CA ASN A 449 -4.18 -12.97 -41.60
C ASN A 449 -4.07 -11.99 -40.43
N SER A 450 -5.00 -11.03 -40.31
CA SER A 450 -5.03 -10.03 -39.23
C SER A 450 -5.92 -10.44 -38.08
N ALA A 451 -6.53 -11.62 -38.17
CA ALA A 451 -7.52 -12.13 -37.23
C ALA A 451 -7.00 -12.14 -35.79
N SER A 452 -5.81 -12.69 -35.56
CA SER A 452 -5.18 -12.80 -34.23
C SER A 452 -5.06 -11.46 -33.48
N TRP A 453 -5.01 -10.33 -34.20
CA TRP A 453 -4.87 -9.00 -33.61
C TRP A 453 -6.16 -8.42 -33.02
N LEU A 454 -7.35 -8.91 -33.40
CA LEU A 454 -8.63 -8.33 -32.96
C LEU A 454 -8.87 -8.48 -31.45
N SER A 455 -8.52 -9.63 -30.90
CA SER A 455 -8.59 -9.89 -29.45
C SER A 455 -7.30 -9.47 -28.74
N THR A 456 -6.16 -9.63 -29.41
CA THR A 456 -4.84 -9.33 -28.84
C THR A 456 -4.65 -7.85 -28.59
N ALA A 457 -5.07 -6.96 -29.50
CA ALA A 457 -4.90 -5.51 -29.33
C ALA A 457 -5.63 -4.99 -28.08
N PHE A 458 -6.86 -5.44 -27.84
CA PHE A 458 -7.62 -5.10 -26.65
C PHE A 458 -6.95 -5.61 -25.36
N LEU A 459 -6.54 -6.87 -25.35
CA LEU A 459 -5.91 -7.47 -24.16
C LEU A 459 -4.57 -6.78 -23.84
N LEU A 460 -3.76 -6.54 -24.88
CA LEU A 460 -2.45 -5.91 -24.79
C LEU A 460 -2.53 -4.52 -24.13
N THR A 461 -3.41 -3.65 -24.63
CA THR A 461 -3.55 -2.29 -24.10
C THR A 461 -4.25 -2.28 -22.75
N SER A 462 -5.25 -3.13 -22.54
CA SER A 462 -5.89 -3.28 -21.23
C SER A 462 -4.86 -3.64 -20.16
N THR A 463 -4.00 -4.61 -20.43
CA THR A 463 -2.94 -5.03 -19.50
C THR A 463 -1.86 -3.96 -19.29
N ALA A 464 -1.40 -3.32 -20.37
CA ALA A 464 -0.24 -2.42 -20.30
C ALA A 464 -0.56 -1.07 -19.62
N PHE A 465 -1.81 -0.60 -19.67
CA PHE A 465 -2.20 0.72 -19.16
C PHE A 465 -2.86 0.71 -17.78
N GLN A 466 -3.37 -0.43 -17.30
CA GLN A 466 -3.97 -0.55 -15.96
C GLN A 466 -3.07 -0.02 -14.81
N PRO A 467 -1.75 -0.31 -14.76
CA PRO A 467 -0.87 0.17 -13.68
C PRO A 467 -0.65 1.68 -13.69
N LEU A 468 -0.58 2.24 -14.89
CA LEU A 468 -0.35 3.67 -15.10
C LEU A 468 -1.52 4.47 -14.55
N LEU A 469 -2.74 4.02 -14.83
CA LEU A 469 -3.96 4.69 -14.41
C LEU A 469 -4.17 4.61 -12.89
N GLY A 470 -3.69 3.55 -12.23
CA GLY A 470 -3.63 3.45 -10.78
C GLY A 470 -2.80 4.58 -10.16
N ARG A 471 -1.52 4.69 -10.53
CA ARG A 471 -0.62 5.74 -10.02
C ARG A 471 -1.06 7.15 -10.39
N LEU A 472 -1.54 7.33 -11.62
CA LEU A 472 -2.04 8.63 -12.06
C LEU A 472 -3.26 9.07 -11.24
N SER A 473 -4.06 8.11 -10.75
CA SER A 473 -5.23 8.39 -9.92
C SER A 473 -4.94 8.80 -8.49
N ASP A 474 -3.75 8.47 -7.98
CA ASP A 474 -3.30 9.00 -6.68
C ASP A 474 -2.95 10.49 -6.78
N ALA A 475 -2.53 10.98 -7.96
CA ALA A 475 -2.16 12.38 -8.17
C ALA A 475 -3.33 13.28 -8.63
N ILE A 476 -4.16 12.79 -9.57
CA ILE A 476 -5.24 13.59 -10.19
C ILE A 476 -6.58 13.44 -9.42
N GLY A 477 -6.70 12.38 -8.62
CA GLY A 477 -7.95 11.97 -7.98
C GLY A 477 -8.73 10.94 -8.81
N ARG A 478 -9.63 10.19 -8.17
CA ARG A 478 -10.30 9.04 -8.80
C ARG A 478 -11.29 9.43 -9.90
N LYS A 479 -12.12 10.46 -9.66
CA LYS A 479 -13.22 10.87 -10.55
C LYS A 479 -12.78 11.26 -11.97
N PRO A 480 -11.85 12.22 -12.18
CA PRO A 480 -11.50 12.67 -13.53
C PRO A 480 -10.93 11.55 -14.40
N LEU A 481 -10.13 10.65 -13.82
CA LEU A 481 -9.59 9.52 -14.56
C LEU A 481 -10.64 8.46 -14.85
N PHE A 482 -11.55 8.18 -13.92
CA PHE A 482 -12.64 7.25 -14.17
C PHE A 482 -13.54 7.73 -15.32
N LEU A 483 -13.90 9.03 -15.34
CA LEU A 483 -14.61 9.65 -16.45
C LEU A 483 -13.82 9.60 -17.77
N GLY A 484 -12.52 9.87 -17.72
CA GLY A 484 -11.64 9.79 -18.89
C GLY A 484 -11.62 8.39 -19.49
N THR A 485 -11.46 7.36 -18.66
CA THR A 485 -11.43 5.96 -19.12
C THR A 485 -12.77 5.49 -19.71
N ILE A 486 -13.91 5.84 -19.10
CA ILE A 486 -15.23 5.54 -19.66
C ILE A 486 -15.45 6.29 -20.99
N SER A 487 -15.00 7.55 -21.07
CA SER A 487 -15.13 8.35 -22.30
C SER A 487 -14.32 7.75 -23.46
N VAL A 488 -13.07 7.37 -23.19
CA VAL A 488 -12.22 6.68 -24.18
C VAL A 488 -12.83 5.35 -24.58
N PHE A 489 -13.33 4.56 -23.62
CA PHE A 489 -13.97 3.29 -23.93
C PHE A 489 -15.20 3.50 -24.82
N THR A 490 -16.07 4.47 -24.50
CA THR A 490 -17.29 4.76 -25.26
C THR A 490 -16.96 5.19 -26.69
N ALA A 491 -16.02 6.14 -26.84
CA ALA A 491 -15.61 6.63 -28.15
C ALA A 491 -14.95 5.53 -28.99
N ALA A 492 -14.08 4.72 -28.39
CA ALA A 492 -13.41 3.63 -29.08
C ALA A 492 -14.39 2.53 -29.53
N THR A 493 -15.37 2.18 -28.69
CA THR A 493 -16.43 1.22 -29.04
C THR A 493 -17.31 1.76 -30.16
N LEU A 494 -17.58 3.08 -30.19
CA LEU A 494 -18.28 3.70 -31.30
C LEU A 494 -17.45 3.64 -32.59
N CYS A 495 -16.14 3.87 -32.52
CA CYS A 495 -15.23 3.68 -33.65
C CYS A 495 -15.21 2.22 -34.16
N CYS A 496 -15.33 1.23 -33.27
CA CYS A 496 -15.46 -0.18 -33.65
C CYS A 496 -16.76 -0.42 -34.45
N ALA A 497 -17.88 0.14 -33.99
CA ALA A 497 -19.17 0.02 -34.67
C ALA A 497 -19.16 0.68 -36.07
N LEU A 498 -18.40 1.76 -36.23
CA LEU A 498 -18.31 2.55 -37.46
C LEU A 498 -17.12 2.18 -38.35
N ALA A 499 -16.35 1.15 -38.00
CA ALA A 499 -15.12 0.81 -38.71
C ALA A 499 -15.38 0.40 -40.17
N ASN A 500 -14.54 0.95 -41.06
CA ASN A 500 -14.58 0.70 -42.51
C ASN A 500 -13.37 -0.11 -43.00
N SER A 501 -12.40 -0.38 -42.14
CA SER A 501 -11.23 -1.22 -42.45
C SER A 501 -10.83 -2.08 -41.25
N ILE A 502 -10.11 -3.18 -41.49
CA ILE A 502 -9.64 -4.05 -40.41
C ILE A 502 -8.60 -3.36 -39.51
N GLU A 503 -7.76 -2.50 -40.09
CA GLU A 503 -6.72 -1.77 -39.36
C GLU A 503 -7.33 -0.72 -38.44
N SER A 504 -8.29 0.07 -38.95
CA SER A 504 -9.03 1.04 -38.14
C SER A 504 -9.80 0.36 -37.00
N PHE A 505 -10.35 -0.82 -37.26
CA PHE A 505 -10.99 -1.65 -36.24
C PHE A 505 -9.98 -2.12 -35.18
N ILE A 506 -8.81 -2.64 -35.56
CA ILE A 506 -7.77 -3.07 -34.61
C ILE A 506 -7.27 -1.90 -33.75
N VAL A 507 -7.06 -0.72 -34.33
CA VAL A 507 -6.68 0.49 -33.59
C VAL A 507 -7.78 0.88 -32.60
N ALA A 508 -9.05 0.87 -33.04
CA ALA A 508 -10.18 1.13 -32.15
C ALA A 508 -10.25 0.11 -31.00
N ARG A 509 -10.02 -1.18 -31.27
CA ARG A 509 -9.93 -2.24 -30.24
C ARG A 509 -8.81 -1.99 -29.23
N ALA A 510 -7.66 -1.47 -29.68
CA ALA A 510 -6.57 -1.09 -28.79
C ALA A 510 -7.02 0.03 -27.83
N PHE A 511 -7.75 1.05 -28.29
CA PHE A 511 -8.31 2.08 -27.41
C PHE A 511 -9.44 1.56 -26.52
N CYS A 512 -10.27 0.62 -26.99
CA CYS A 512 -11.26 -0.06 -26.15
C CYS A 512 -10.57 -0.76 -24.96
N GLY A 513 -9.46 -1.46 -25.21
CA GLY A 513 -8.69 -2.12 -24.15
C GLY A 513 -8.16 -1.15 -23.11
N LEU A 514 -7.61 -0.01 -23.54
CA LEU A 514 -7.14 1.06 -22.64
C LEU A 514 -8.28 1.61 -21.77
N GLY A 515 -9.42 1.93 -22.39
CA GLY A 515 -10.58 2.48 -21.70
C GLY A 515 -11.23 1.48 -20.74
N ALA A 516 -11.49 0.25 -21.20
CA ALA A 516 -12.10 -0.80 -20.40
C ALA A 516 -11.20 -1.23 -19.23
N GLY A 517 -9.91 -1.51 -19.49
CA GLY A 517 -8.96 -1.88 -18.44
C GLY A 517 -8.80 -0.79 -17.38
N GLY A 518 -8.72 0.46 -17.81
CA GLY A 518 -8.68 1.61 -16.92
C GLY A 518 -9.92 1.76 -16.06
N ALA A 519 -11.10 1.68 -16.67
CA ALA A 519 -12.37 1.85 -15.98
C ALA A 519 -12.62 0.71 -14.97
N MET A 520 -12.34 -0.54 -15.34
CA MET A 520 -12.47 -1.69 -14.43
C MET A 520 -11.50 -1.58 -13.24
N SER A 521 -10.25 -1.17 -13.48
CA SER A 521 -9.25 -0.99 -12.43
C SER A 521 -9.64 0.15 -11.47
N LEU A 522 -9.96 1.33 -12.00
CA LEU A 522 -10.39 2.47 -11.20
C LEU A 522 -11.71 2.21 -10.47
N GLY A 523 -12.65 1.47 -11.05
CA GLY A 523 -13.88 1.05 -10.38
C GLY A 523 -13.60 0.17 -9.15
N SER A 524 -12.62 -0.73 -9.23
CA SER A 524 -12.18 -1.53 -8.08
C SER A 524 -11.49 -0.66 -7.01
N ILE A 525 -10.64 0.28 -7.43
CA ILE A 525 -9.99 1.25 -6.52
C ILE A 525 -11.03 2.11 -5.80
N ILE A 526 -11.96 2.73 -6.53
CA ILE A 526 -13.06 3.53 -5.97
C ILE A 526 -13.89 2.69 -4.98
N THR A 527 -14.22 1.45 -5.33
CA THR A 527 -14.96 0.56 -4.42
C THR A 527 -14.16 0.28 -3.15
N SER A 528 -12.85 0.08 -3.25
CA SER A 528 -11.99 -0.10 -2.08
C SER A 528 -11.91 1.17 -1.23
N ASP A 529 -11.81 2.35 -1.84
CA ASP A 529 -11.78 3.62 -1.12
C ASP A 529 -13.09 3.85 -0.35
N LEU A 530 -14.24 3.49 -0.94
CA LEU A 530 -15.55 3.68 -0.32
C LEU A 530 -15.93 2.62 0.72
N VAL A 531 -15.49 1.37 0.54
CA VAL A 531 -15.93 0.26 1.40
C VAL A 531 -14.84 -0.08 2.42
N PRO A 532 -15.16 -0.19 3.72
CA PRO A 532 -14.16 -0.57 4.73
C PRO A 532 -13.71 -2.04 4.57
N ILE A 533 -12.45 -2.33 4.92
CA ILE A 533 -11.77 -3.58 4.57
C ILE A 533 -12.49 -4.86 5.02
N GLU A 534 -13.28 -4.80 6.10
CA GLU A 534 -14.02 -5.95 6.63
C GLU A 534 -15.19 -6.37 5.73
N ARG A 535 -15.73 -5.45 4.93
CA ARG A 535 -16.82 -5.73 3.97
C ARG A 535 -16.37 -5.78 2.53
N ARG A 536 -15.17 -5.28 2.21
CA ARG A 536 -14.63 -5.27 0.83
C ARG A 536 -14.72 -6.63 0.16
N GLY A 537 -14.50 -7.73 0.90
CA GLY A 537 -14.66 -9.09 0.36
C GLY A 537 -16.05 -9.34 -0.26
N SER A 538 -17.13 -8.85 0.36
CA SER A 538 -18.50 -8.98 -0.14
C SER A 538 -18.77 -8.09 -1.35
N TYR A 539 -18.19 -6.89 -1.41
CA TYR A 539 -18.34 -6.01 -2.57
C TYR A 539 -17.54 -6.51 -3.77
N GLN A 540 -16.36 -7.10 -3.53
CA GLN A 540 -15.61 -7.81 -4.55
C GLN A 540 -16.39 -9.03 -5.08
N SER A 541 -17.19 -9.70 -4.23
CA SER A 541 -18.08 -10.78 -4.69
C SER A 541 -19.10 -10.30 -5.72
N TYR A 542 -19.75 -9.15 -5.49
CA TYR A 542 -20.68 -8.58 -6.49
C TYR A 542 -19.96 -8.25 -7.80
N MET A 543 -18.78 -7.64 -7.74
CA MET A 543 -17.98 -7.32 -8.92
C MET A 543 -17.58 -8.59 -9.71
N ASN A 544 -17.16 -9.64 -9.01
CA ASN A 544 -16.81 -10.93 -9.65
C ASN A 544 -18.02 -11.63 -10.26
N MET A 545 -19.19 -11.53 -9.64
CA MET A 545 -20.42 -12.09 -10.19
C MET A 545 -20.78 -11.42 -11.51
N VAL A 546 -20.75 -10.07 -11.53
CA VAL A 546 -21.01 -9.29 -12.73
C VAL A 546 -19.96 -9.52 -13.82
N TYR A 547 -18.68 -9.67 -13.44
CA TYR A 547 -17.62 -10.06 -14.36
C TYR A 547 -17.96 -11.37 -15.09
N GLY A 548 -18.43 -12.39 -14.36
CA GLY A 548 -18.78 -13.69 -14.94
C GLY A 548 -20.00 -13.65 -15.83
N VAL A 549 -21.05 -12.97 -15.38
CA VAL A 549 -22.29 -12.83 -16.16
C VAL A 549 -22.01 -12.06 -17.46
N GLY A 550 -21.27 -10.96 -17.39
CA GLY A 550 -20.88 -10.18 -18.58
C GLY A 550 -20.02 -11.01 -19.54
N SER A 551 -18.98 -11.68 -19.01
CA SER A 551 -18.10 -12.54 -19.80
C SER A 551 -18.85 -13.69 -20.48
N ALA A 552 -19.76 -14.35 -19.75
CA ALA A 552 -20.58 -15.43 -20.27
C ALA A 552 -21.56 -14.95 -21.36
N LEU A 553 -22.25 -13.83 -21.14
CA LEU A 553 -23.17 -13.26 -22.11
C LEU A 553 -22.44 -12.81 -23.38
N GLY A 554 -21.27 -12.17 -23.26
CA GLY A 554 -20.48 -11.77 -24.43
C GLY A 554 -20.09 -12.96 -25.29
N ALA A 555 -19.55 -14.03 -24.67
CA ALA A 555 -19.15 -15.24 -25.39
C ALA A 555 -20.35 -15.95 -26.05
N ALA A 556 -21.50 -16.02 -25.37
CA ALA A 556 -22.68 -16.73 -25.85
C ALA A 556 -23.47 -15.98 -26.94
N VAL A 557 -23.59 -14.66 -26.80
CA VAL A 557 -24.54 -13.85 -27.58
C VAL A 557 -23.88 -13.17 -28.79
N GLY A 558 -22.54 -13.02 -28.80
CA GLY A 558 -21.80 -12.36 -29.89
C GLY A 558 -22.15 -12.86 -31.28
N GLY A 559 -21.94 -14.16 -31.54
CA GLY A 559 -22.25 -14.78 -32.84
C GLY A 559 -23.72 -14.64 -33.26
N ALA A 560 -24.66 -14.80 -32.32
CA ALA A 560 -26.10 -14.64 -32.60
C ALA A 560 -26.47 -13.19 -32.95
N MET A 561 -25.84 -12.20 -32.30
CA MET A 561 -25.99 -10.78 -32.66
C MET A 561 -25.38 -10.47 -34.02
N ALA A 562 -24.22 -11.06 -34.32
CA ALA A 562 -23.55 -10.92 -35.61
C ALA A 562 -24.46 -11.35 -36.77
N GLU A 563 -25.16 -12.47 -36.59
CA GLU A 563 -26.06 -13.05 -37.59
C GLU A 563 -27.39 -12.29 -37.71
N ALA A 564 -28.02 -11.93 -36.58
CA ALA A 564 -29.37 -11.37 -36.58
C ALA A 564 -29.42 -9.85 -36.86
N LEU A 565 -28.49 -9.09 -36.26
CA LEU A 565 -28.48 -7.62 -36.30
C LEU A 565 -27.32 -7.09 -37.13
N GLY A 566 -26.31 -7.91 -37.40
CA GLY A 566 -25.05 -7.51 -38.01
C GLY A 566 -24.00 -7.18 -36.95
N TRP A 567 -22.75 -7.57 -37.21
CA TRP A 567 -21.63 -7.48 -36.25
C TRP A 567 -21.39 -6.06 -35.70
N ARG A 568 -21.76 -5.00 -36.43
CA ARG A 568 -21.60 -3.61 -35.96
C ARG A 568 -22.44 -3.30 -34.72
N TRP A 569 -23.61 -3.93 -34.60
CA TRP A 569 -24.53 -3.74 -33.48
C TRP A 569 -24.04 -4.38 -32.18
N GLU A 570 -23.09 -5.32 -32.25
CA GLU A 570 -22.38 -5.85 -31.09
C GLU A 570 -21.69 -4.75 -30.28
N PHE A 571 -21.17 -3.73 -30.97
CA PHE A 571 -20.55 -2.56 -30.35
C PHE A 571 -21.55 -1.42 -30.15
N GLY A 572 -22.44 -1.20 -31.13
CA GLY A 572 -23.43 -0.12 -31.08
C GLY A 572 -24.37 -0.18 -29.86
N VAL A 573 -24.82 -1.38 -29.48
CA VAL A 573 -25.74 -1.56 -28.33
C VAL A 573 -25.12 -1.19 -26.98
N GLN A 574 -23.79 -1.20 -26.89
CA GLN A 574 -23.07 -0.88 -25.66
C GLN A 574 -23.00 0.63 -25.39
N ILE A 575 -23.12 1.46 -26.43
CA ILE A 575 -22.92 2.92 -26.33
C ILE A 575 -23.96 3.60 -25.43
N PRO A 576 -25.28 3.39 -25.58
CA PRO A 576 -26.26 4.05 -24.72
C PRO A 576 -26.04 3.80 -23.21
N PRO A 577 -25.84 2.56 -22.71
CA PRO A 577 -25.60 2.34 -21.30
C PRO A 577 -24.26 2.90 -20.82
N MET A 578 -23.22 2.95 -21.67
CA MET A 578 -21.95 3.60 -21.31
C MET A 578 -22.08 5.11 -21.13
N VAL A 579 -22.84 5.79 -22.00
CA VAL A 579 -23.14 7.22 -21.87
C VAL A 579 -23.92 7.49 -20.58
N ILE A 580 -24.89 6.64 -20.24
CA ILE A 580 -25.62 6.74 -18.97
C ILE A 580 -24.66 6.58 -17.79
N CYS A 581 -23.76 5.59 -17.82
CA CYS A 581 -22.75 5.41 -16.77
C CYS A 581 -21.81 6.61 -16.65
N LEU A 582 -21.42 7.22 -17.77
CA LEU A 582 -20.59 8.43 -17.80
C LEU A 582 -21.30 9.60 -17.10
N CYS A 583 -22.57 9.85 -17.44
CA CYS A 583 -23.39 10.90 -16.81
C CYS A 583 -23.57 10.66 -15.31
N ILE A 584 -23.90 9.42 -14.90
CA ILE A 584 -24.06 9.07 -13.48
C ILE A 584 -22.72 9.26 -12.75
N SER A 585 -21.61 8.81 -13.32
CA SER A 585 -20.27 8.95 -12.72
C SER A 585 -19.90 10.42 -12.50
N ALA A 586 -20.26 11.30 -13.44
CA ALA A 586 -19.93 12.72 -13.39
C ALA A 586 -20.65 13.42 -12.23
N VAL A 587 -21.88 13.00 -11.92
CA VAL A 587 -22.71 13.59 -10.85
C VAL A 587 -22.49 12.89 -9.51
N ALA A 588 -22.39 11.56 -9.50
CA ALA A 588 -22.43 10.77 -8.27
C ALA A 588 -21.07 10.69 -7.57
N ILE A 589 -19.94 10.59 -8.29
CA ILE A 589 -18.62 10.44 -7.66
C ILE A 589 -18.16 11.79 -7.06
N PRO A 590 -17.73 11.85 -5.78
CA PRO A 590 -17.16 13.06 -5.18
C PRO A 590 -15.84 13.48 -5.82
N ASP A 591 -15.60 14.79 -5.96
CA ASP A 591 -14.39 15.33 -6.62
C ASP A 591 -13.10 15.13 -5.81
N GLY A 592 -13.20 15.00 -4.49
CA GLY A 592 -12.06 14.82 -3.58
C GLY A 592 -11.67 13.36 -3.30
N LEU A 593 -12.33 12.38 -3.93
CA LEU A 593 -12.08 10.98 -3.62
C LEU A 593 -10.67 10.56 -4.07
N GLY A 594 -9.88 10.01 -3.14
CA GLY A 594 -8.54 9.46 -3.37
C GLY A 594 -7.37 10.46 -3.39
N ILE A 595 -7.61 11.73 -3.05
CA ILE A 595 -6.54 12.75 -3.01
C ILE A 595 -5.90 12.75 -1.60
N GLN A 596 -4.60 12.45 -1.51
CA GLN A 596 -3.79 12.69 -0.31
C GLN A 596 -2.96 13.96 -0.51
N GLY A 597 -3.40 15.09 0.05
CA GLY A 597 -2.72 16.41 -0.05
C GLY A 597 -3.40 17.39 -1.01
N GLU A 598 -2.65 18.39 -1.52
CA GLU A 598 -3.19 19.37 -2.48
C GLU A 598 -3.48 18.72 -3.85
N ARG A 599 -4.63 19.06 -4.43
CA ARG A 599 -5.04 18.59 -5.76
C ARG A 599 -4.10 19.15 -6.82
N LYS A 600 -3.22 18.31 -7.37
CA LYS A 600 -2.33 18.70 -8.47
C LYS A 600 -3.13 18.88 -9.75
N SER A 601 -2.83 19.94 -10.51
CA SER A 601 -3.36 20.12 -11.86
C SER A 601 -2.98 18.93 -12.74
N VAL A 602 -3.85 18.52 -13.68
CA VAL A 602 -3.58 17.42 -14.64
C VAL A 602 -2.23 17.62 -15.33
N VAL A 603 -1.89 18.86 -15.68
CA VAL A 603 -0.62 19.21 -16.33
C VAL A 603 0.58 19.03 -15.38
N GLN A 604 0.42 19.37 -14.11
CA GLN A 604 1.47 19.22 -13.10
C GLN A 604 1.65 17.74 -12.70
N ALA A 605 0.55 17.00 -12.55
CA ALA A 605 0.57 15.57 -12.31
C ALA A 605 1.25 14.81 -13.47
N ILE A 606 1.01 15.18 -14.73
CA ILE A 606 1.70 14.60 -15.89
C ILE A 606 3.19 14.98 -15.93
N ARG A 607 3.57 16.17 -15.46
CA ARG A 607 4.99 16.61 -15.40
C ARG A 607 5.80 15.86 -14.33
N GLU A 608 5.19 15.57 -13.18
CA GLU A 608 5.81 14.80 -12.09
C GLU A 608 5.64 13.29 -12.26
N PHE A 609 4.74 12.87 -13.16
CA PHE A 609 4.58 11.47 -13.53
C PHE A 609 5.88 10.95 -14.14
N ASP A 610 6.35 9.80 -13.66
CA ASP A 610 7.48 9.08 -14.23
C ASP A 610 7.11 8.53 -15.61
N ALA A 611 7.05 9.43 -16.60
CA ALA A 611 6.67 9.13 -17.97
C ALA A 611 7.68 8.19 -18.62
N LYS A 612 8.97 8.31 -18.28
CA LYS A 612 10.03 7.43 -18.81
C LYS A 612 9.86 6.00 -18.28
N GLY A 613 9.71 5.81 -16.97
CA GLY A 613 9.48 4.49 -16.37
C GLY A 613 8.13 3.89 -16.77
N SER A 614 7.11 4.73 -16.91
CA SER A 614 5.76 4.31 -17.37
C SER A 614 5.74 3.87 -18.82
N VAL A 615 6.34 4.66 -19.72
CA VAL A 615 6.49 4.28 -21.13
C VAL A 615 7.36 3.03 -21.24
N LEU A 616 8.47 2.94 -20.50
CA LEU A 616 9.32 1.76 -20.52
C LEU A 616 8.59 0.52 -20.01
N LEU A 617 7.78 0.64 -18.94
CA LEU A 617 6.96 -0.45 -18.41
C LEU A 617 5.91 -0.88 -19.43
N THR A 618 5.13 0.05 -19.98
CA THR A 618 4.11 -0.24 -21.00
C THR A 618 4.73 -0.87 -22.23
N VAL A 619 5.82 -0.31 -22.75
CA VAL A 619 6.55 -0.84 -23.92
C VAL A 619 7.12 -2.23 -23.61
N SER A 620 7.74 -2.44 -22.46
CA SER A 620 8.32 -3.74 -22.07
C SER A 620 7.24 -4.80 -21.89
N VAL A 621 6.14 -4.47 -21.20
CA VAL A 621 4.99 -5.36 -21.01
C VAL A 621 4.32 -5.63 -22.36
N SER A 622 4.18 -4.63 -23.22
CA SER A 622 3.61 -4.81 -24.55
C SER A 622 4.49 -5.68 -25.45
N PHE A 623 5.81 -5.47 -25.49
CA PHE A 623 6.73 -6.34 -26.24
C PHE A 623 6.81 -7.75 -25.66
N LEU A 624 6.76 -7.89 -24.33
CA LEU A 624 6.70 -9.20 -23.68
C LEU A 624 5.42 -9.93 -24.10
N ILE A 625 4.26 -9.28 -23.99
CA ILE A 625 2.98 -9.88 -24.38
C ILE A 625 2.97 -10.17 -25.88
N LEU A 626 3.52 -9.29 -26.71
CA LEU A 626 3.63 -9.47 -28.15
C LEU A 626 4.52 -10.67 -28.52
N GLY A 627 5.71 -10.79 -27.94
CA GLY A 627 6.61 -11.92 -28.17
C GLY A 627 5.99 -13.25 -27.73
N LEU A 628 5.26 -13.24 -26.62
CA LEU A 628 4.54 -14.40 -26.10
C LEU A 628 3.33 -14.77 -26.96
N ASN A 629 2.60 -13.78 -27.49
CA ASN A 629 1.45 -14.00 -28.37
C ASN A 629 1.88 -14.50 -29.76
N LEU A 630 2.92 -13.91 -30.35
CA LEU A 630 3.51 -14.35 -31.63
C LEU A 630 4.05 -15.79 -31.56
N GLY A 631 4.62 -16.20 -30.42
CA GLY A 631 5.06 -17.58 -30.20
C GLY A 631 3.92 -18.56 -29.91
N GLY A 632 2.73 -18.08 -29.53
CA GLY A 632 1.63 -18.89 -28.99
C GLY A 632 0.40 -19.08 -29.89
N ASN A 633 0.34 -18.45 -31.06
CA ASN A 633 -0.88 -18.34 -31.87
C ASN A 633 -1.28 -19.65 -32.61
N VAL A 634 -1.86 -20.64 -31.92
CA VAL A 634 -2.79 -21.64 -32.53
C VAL A 634 -3.70 -22.31 -31.47
N PHE A 635 -4.58 -21.61 -30.73
CA PHE A 635 -5.48 -22.29 -29.78
C PHE A 635 -6.96 -21.86 -29.70
N PRO A 636 -7.58 -21.48 -30.83
CA PRO A 636 -9.03 -21.70 -31.01
C PRO A 636 -9.39 -22.86 -31.95
N SER A 637 -8.44 -23.41 -32.70
CA SER A 637 -8.72 -24.33 -33.83
C SER A 637 -8.85 -25.82 -33.46
N VAL A 638 -8.72 -26.19 -32.18
CA VAL A 638 -8.45 -27.58 -31.77
C VAL A 638 -9.70 -28.44 -31.55
N LEU A 639 -10.90 -27.84 -31.45
CA LEU A 639 -12.13 -28.61 -31.20
C LEU A 639 -13.05 -28.79 -32.40
N LEU A 640 -12.74 -28.22 -33.58
CA LEU A 640 -13.60 -28.37 -34.79
C LEU A 640 -15.08 -28.02 -34.53
N MET A 641 -15.34 -27.03 -33.66
CA MET A 641 -16.69 -26.62 -33.26
C MET A 641 -17.04 -25.25 -33.83
N SER A 642 -18.32 -25.06 -34.16
CA SER A 642 -18.86 -23.75 -34.52
C SER A 642 -18.50 -22.69 -33.47
N ALA A 643 -18.30 -21.44 -33.90
CA ALA A 643 -17.98 -20.32 -33.01
C ALA A 643 -19.00 -20.18 -31.85
N THR A 644 -20.27 -20.53 -32.12
CA THR A 644 -21.36 -20.55 -31.15
C THR A 644 -21.21 -21.67 -30.12
N ASP A 645 -20.85 -22.89 -30.54
CA ASP A 645 -20.66 -24.04 -29.63
C ASP A 645 -19.42 -23.88 -28.74
N SER A 646 -18.36 -23.30 -29.29
CA SER A 646 -17.14 -22.96 -28.54
C SER A 646 -17.44 -21.88 -27.50
N GLY A 647 -18.19 -20.83 -27.86
CA GLY A 647 -18.66 -19.79 -26.92
C GLY A 647 -19.56 -20.35 -25.82
N LEU A 648 -20.51 -21.21 -26.17
CA LEU A 648 -21.47 -21.81 -25.22
C LEU A 648 -20.78 -22.69 -24.17
N ARG A 649 -19.71 -23.40 -24.54
CA ARG A 649 -18.93 -24.22 -23.60
C ARG A 649 -18.08 -23.40 -22.63
N LEU A 650 -17.76 -22.14 -22.96
CA LEU A 650 -17.03 -21.23 -22.07
C LEU A 650 -17.95 -20.55 -21.04
N VAL A 651 -19.26 -20.53 -21.28
CA VAL A 651 -20.27 -19.96 -20.37
C VAL A 651 -20.22 -20.62 -19.00
N MET A 652 -20.31 -21.95 -18.94
CA MET A 652 -20.39 -22.69 -17.68
C MET A 652 -19.13 -22.54 -16.81
N PRO A 653 -17.91 -22.75 -17.33
CA PRO A 653 -16.67 -22.46 -16.58
C PRO A 653 -16.65 -21.05 -16.00
N THR A 654 -17.00 -20.04 -16.80
CA THR A 654 -16.97 -18.63 -16.40
C THR A 654 -17.99 -18.32 -15.29
N LEU A 655 -19.20 -18.87 -15.38
CA LEU A 655 -20.22 -18.74 -14.33
C LEU A 655 -19.78 -19.43 -13.03
N PHE A 656 -19.18 -20.61 -13.11
CA PHE A 656 -18.66 -21.32 -11.94
C PHE A 656 -17.50 -20.56 -11.29
N THR A 657 -16.56 -20.02 -12.07
CA THR A 657 -15.50 -19.16 -11.53
C THR A 657 -16.07 -17.98 -10.75
N SER A 658 -17.08 -17.31 -11.30
CA SER A 658 -17.71 -16.17 -10.64
C SER A 658 -18.55 -16.55 -9.43
N MET A 659 -19.26 -17.68 -9.46
CA MET A 659 -20.00 -18.20 -8.32
C MET A 659 -19.06 -18.56 -7.17
N THR A 660 -17.99 -19.32 -7.45
CA THR A 660 -16.97 -19.64 -6.44
C THR A 660 -16.27 -18.37 -5.95
N GLY A 661 -15.99 -17.40 -6.83
CA GLY A 661 -15.44 -16.10 -6.45
C GLY A 661 -16.34 -15.31 -5.52
N ALA A 662 -17.64 -15.29 -5.80
CA ALA A 662 -18.62 -14.63 -4.95
C ALA A 662 -18.69 -15.30 -3.57
N LEU A 663 -18.84 -16.63 -3.53
CA LEU A 663 -18.85 -17.41 -2.29
C LEU A 663 -17.56 -17.21 -1.49
N THR A 664 -16.42 -17.12 -2.16
CA THR A 664 -15.13 -16.87 -1.53
C THR A 664 -15.07 -15.49 -0.87
N GLY A 665 -15.48 -14.43 -1.56
CA GLY A 665 -15.47 -13.08 -0.98
C GLY A 665 -16.44 -12.92 0.20
N PHE A 666 -17.61 -13.56 0.15
CA PHE A 666 -18.52 -13.65 1.31
C PHE A 666 -17.90 -14.48 2.43
N GLY A 667 -17.28 -15.61 2.10
CA GLY A 667 -16.55 -16.47 3.02
C GLY A 667 -15.40 -15.74 3.72
N ILE A 668 -14.63 -14.92 3.01
CA ILE A 668 -13.58 -14.06 3.60
C ILE A 668 -14.20 -13.05 4.56
N SER A 669 -15.30 -12.41 4.18
CA SER A 669 -16.00 -11.43 5.02
C SER A 669 -16.55 -12.07 6.30
N TRP A 670 -16.99 -13.33 6.23
CA TRP A 670 -17.53 -14.09 7.36
C TRP A 670 -16.44 -14.70 8.25
N THR A 671 -15.49 -15.42 7.66
CA THR A 671 -14.41 -16.14 8.36
C THR A 671 -13.29 -15.22 8.82
N ARG A 672 -13.09 -14.09 8.14
CA ARG A 672 -12.05 -13.08 8.39
C ARG A 672 -10.63 -13.60 8.25
N ARG A 673 -10.49 -14.81 7.69
CA ARG A 673 -9.22 -15.50 7.48
C ARG A 673 -8.90 -15.45 6.00
N LEU A 674 -7.71 -14.94 5.70
CA LEU A 674 -7.27 -14.75 4.31
C LEU A 674 -6.49 -15.95 3.75
N LYS A 675 -6.04 -16.88 4.61
CA LYS A 675 -5.20 -18.01 4.17
C LYS A 675 -5.96 -19.15 3.49
N TRP A 676 -7.17 -19.49 3.98
CA TRP A 676 -7.92 -20.64 3.46
C TRP A 676 -8.27 -20.52 1.96
N PRO A 677 -8.69 -19.35 1.41
CA PRO A 677 -8.98 -19.24 -0.02
C PRO A 677 -7.73 -19.47 -0.87
N LEU A 678 -6.57 -18.97 -0.45
CA LEU A 678 -5.32 -19.14 -1.19
C LEU A 678 -4.90 -20.61 -1.25
N VAL A 679 -4.98 -21.33 -0.13
CA VAL A 679 -4.62 -22.76 -0.07
C VAL A 679 -5.65 -23.60 -0.84
N CYS A 680 -6.95 -23.38 -0.63
CA CYS A 680 -7.99 -24.11 -1.36
C CYS A 680 -7.90 -23.86 -2.87
N GLY A 681 -7.64 -22.61 -3.29
CA GLY A 681 -7.49 -22.26 -4.70
C GLY A 681 -6.29 -22.92 -5.37
N THR A 682 -5.12 -22.88 -4.73
CA THR A 682 -3.90 -23.51 -5.27
C THR A 682 -3.97 -25.03 -5.27
N THR A 683 -4.54 -25.65 -4.23
CA THR A 683 -4.79 -27.10 -4.21
C THR A 683 -5.78 -27.52 -5.30
N SER A 684 -6.88 -26.77 -5.48
CA SER A 684 -7.84 -27.02 -6.57
C SER A 684 -7.20 -26.84 -7.95
N ASN A 685 -6.25 -25.90 -8.11
CA ASN A 685 -5.51 -25.71 -9.35
C ASN A 685 -4.66 -26.95 -9.67
N LEU A 686 -3.91 -27.43 -8.68
CA LEU A 686 -3.05 -28.59 -8.81
C LEU A 686 -3.86 -29.85 -9.15
N VAL A 687 -4.94 -30.10 -8.42
CA VAL A 687 -5.85 -31.23 -8.69
C VAL A 687 -6.45 -31.11 -10.09
N GLY A 688 -6.99 -29.94 -10.46
CA GLY A 688 -7.56 -29.73 -11.78
C GLY A 688 -6.56 -29.95 -12.91
N THR A 689 -5.33 -29.49 -12.73
CA THR A 689 -4.25 -29.66 -13.72
C THR A 689 -3.78 -31.12 -13.81
N ILE A 690 -3.71 -31.85 -12.69
CA ILE A 690 -3.44 -33.29 -12.67
C ILE A 690 -4.54 -34.04 -13.43
N CYS A 691 -5.81 -33.71 -13.18
CA CYS A 691 -6.92 -34.33 -13.89
C CYS A 691 -6.88 -34.05 -15.40
N LEU A 692 -6.49 -32.84 -15.83
CA LEU A 692 -6.27 -32.51 -17.24
C LEU A 692 -5.08 -33.28 -17.85
N ALA A 693 -4.00 -33.48 -17.09
CA ALA A 693 -2.86 -34.28 -17.54
C ALA A 693 -3.20 -35.77 -17.70
N LEU A 694 -4.14 -36.28 -16.92
CA LEU A 694 -4.61 -37.67 -16.95
C LEU A 694 -5.79 -37.89 -17.91
N LEU A 695 -6.22 -36.85 -18.65
CA LEU A 695 -7.36 -36.93 -19.54
C LEU A 695 -7.12 -37.97 -20.64
N ARG A 696 -8.09 -38.89 -20.81
CA ARG A 696 -8.11 -39.92 -21.84
C ARG A 696 -9.28 -39.70 -22.79
N ARG A 697 -9.11 -40.12 -24.05
CA ARG A 697 -10.11 -40.03 -25.12
C ARG A 697 -11.43 -40.74 -24.79
N ASP A 698 -11.37 -41.80 -23.99
CA ASP A 698 -12.52 -42.67 -23.68
C ASP A 698 -13.34 -42.18 -22.48
N LEU A 699 -13.01 -41.02 -21.91
CA LEU A 699 -13.71 -40.49 -20.74
C LEU A 699 -15.12 -40.00 -21.12
N PRO A 700 -16.13 -40.25 -20.27
CA PRO A 700 -17.47 -39.75 -20.49
C PRO A 700 -17.47 -38.21 -20.51
N PRO A 701 -18.34 -37.54 -21.28
CA PRO A 701 -18.39 -36.07 -21.37
C PRO A 701 -18.51 -35.36 -20.03
N LEU A 702 -19.18 -35.99 -19.06
CA LEU A 702 -19.27 -35.50 -17.69
C LEU A 702 -17.91 -35.40 -17.00
N ALA A 703 -17.01 -36.37 -17.22
CA ALA A 703 -15.67 -36.35 -16.63
C ALA A 703 -14.83 -35.20 -17.23
N PHE A 704 -14.91 -34.97 -18.54
CA PHE A 704 -14.29 -33.81 -19.19
C PHE A 704 -14.84 -32.49 -18.67
N PHE A 705 -16.13 -32.42 -18.40
CA PHE A 705 -16.76 -31.24 -17.81
C PHE A 705 -16.29 -30.99 -16.37
N LEU A 706 -16.19 -32.05 -15.55
CA LEU A 706 -15.73 -31.95 -14.16
C LEU A 706 -14.27 -31.49 -14.03
N THR A 707 -13.39 -31.86 -14.98
CA THR A 707 -12.00 -31.38 -14.96
C THR A 707 -11.89 -29.89 -15.27
N LEU A 708 -12.69 -29.37 -16.20
CA LEU A 708 -12.78 -27.93 -16.49
C LEU A 708 -13.39 -27.11 -15.34
N LEU A 709 -14.31 -27.71 -14.58
CA LEU A 709 -14.86 -27.09 -13.38
C LEU A 709 -13.80 -26.90 -12.28
N ALA A 710 -12.88 -27.85 -12.11
CA ALA A 710 -11.83 -27.75 -11.09
C ALA A 710 -10.91 -26.53 -11.30
N SER A 711 -10.53 -26.24 -12.55
CA SER A 711 -9.79 -25.02 -12.91
C SER A 711 -10.62 -23.74 -12.72
N SER A 712 -11.92 -23.82 -12.93
CA SER A 712 -12.84 -22.69 -12.75
C SER A 712 -13.00 -22.32 -11.27
N ILE A 713 -13.18 -23.33 -10.42
CA ILE A 713 -13.25 -23.22 -8.96
C ILE A 713 -11.95 -22.64 -8.40
N SER A 714 -10.80 -23.08 -8.90
CA SER A 714 -9.50 -22.52 -8.50
C SER A 714 -9.42 -21.01 -8.70
N ASN A 715 -9.78 -20.53 -9.90
CA ASN A 715 -9.78 -19.10 -10.21
C ASN A 715 -10.73 -18.32 -9.29
N GLY A 716 -11.90 -18.89 -8.98
CA GLY A 716 -12.85 -18.31 -8.04
C GLY A 716 -12.27 -18.12 -6.64
N PHE A 717 -11.50 -19.08 -6.12
CA PHE A 717 -10.83 -18.90 -4.82
C PHE A 717 -9.69 -17.89 -4.87
N GLN A 718 -8.85 -17.98 -5.91
CA GLN A 718 -7.62 -17.20 -6.01
C GLN A 718 -7.89 -15.72 -6.24
N PHE A 719 -8.94 -15.35 -6.99
CA PHE A 719 -9.17 -13.96 -7.38
C PHE A 719 -9.47 -13.02 -6.18
N PRO A 720 -10.57 -13.19 -5.42
CA PRO A 720 -10.82 -12.39 -4.22
C PRO A 720 -9.83 -12.72 -3.09
N GLY A 721 -9.34 -13.97 -3.00
CA GLY A 721 -8.41 -14.39 -1.94
C GLY A 721 -7.10 -13.60 -1.94
N THR A 722 -6.37 -13.64 -3.05
CA THR A 722 -5.08 -12.93 -3.17
C THR A 722 -5.25 -11.41 -3.22
N PHE A 723 -6.34 -10.90 -3.81
CA PHE A 723 -6.64 -9.47 -3.83
C PHE A 723 -6.87 -8.93 -2.41
N MET A 724 -7.67 -9.62 -1.60
CA MET A 724 -7.88 -9.25 -0.20
C MET A 724 -6.64 -9.47 0.67
N ALA A 725 -5.84 -10.50 0.39
CA ALA A 725 -4.59 -10.77 1.11
C ALA A 725 -3.58 -9.62 0.92
N ILE A 726 -3.38 -9.16 -0.32
CA ILE A 726 -2.43 -8.09 -0.62
C ILE A 726 -2.90 -6.74 -0.07
N LEU A 727 -4.21 -6.45 -0.14
CA LEU A 727 -4.78 -5.22 0.39
C LEU A 727 -4.69 -5.19 1.93
N ALA A 728 -4.91 -6.32 2.58
CA ALA A 728 -4.80 -6.41 4.04
C ALA A 728 -3.35 -6.33 4.54
N SER A 729 -2.36 -6.60 3.69
CA SER A 729 -0.94 -6.48 4.01
C SER A 729 -0.33 -5.14 3.59
N SER A 730 -1.12 -4.21 3.03
CA SER A 730 -0.61 -2.96 2.47
C SER A 730 -1.26 -1.74 3.14
N PRO A 731 -0.47 -0.69 3.48
CA PRO A 731 -1.00 0.57 4.00
C PRO A 731 -2.04 1.19 3.07
N GLN A 732 -3.03 1.90 3.63
CA GLN A 732 -4.12 2.49 2.84
C GLN A 732 -3.63 3.48 1.77
N SER A 733 -2.53 4.20 2.03
CA SER A 733 -1.87 5.08 1.07
C SER A 733 -1.31 4.36 -0.16
N GLU A 734 -1.00 3.07 -0.05
CA GLU A 734 -0.36 2.28 -1.12
C GLU A 734 -1.34 1.31 -1.80
N GLN A 735 -2.59 1.23 -1.35
CA GLN A 735 -3.54 0.22 -1.83
C GLN A 735 -3.84 0.34 -3.33
N ALA A 736 -3.92 1.56 -3.88
CA ALA A 736 -4.12 1.77 -5.32
C ALA A 736 -2.94 1.25 -6.16
N VAL A 737 -1.71 1.50 -5.71
CA VAL A 737 -0.47 1.01 -6.35
C VAL A 737 -0.38 -0.51 -6.27
N VAL A 738 -0.67 -1.09 -5.11
CA VAL A 738 -0.60 -2.54 -4.90
C VAL A 738 -1.68 -3.28 -5.69
N SER A 739 -2.92 -2.78 -5.70
CA SER A 739 -4.01 -3.36 -6.50
C SER A 739 -3.69 -3.38 -7.98
N SER A 740 -3.22 -2.24 -8.51
CA SER A 740 -2.88 -2.14 -9.93
C SER A 740 -1.67 -3.00 -10.32
N THR A 741 -0.67 -3.10 -9.44
CA THR A 741 0.49 -4.00 -9.61
C THR A 741 0.08 -5.48 -9.59
N LEU A 742 -0.83 -5.88 -8.71
CA LEU A 742 -1.33 -7.25 -8.66
C LEU A 742 -2.07 -7.63 -9.95
N ILE A 743 -2.87 -6.72 -10.51
CA ILE A 743 -3.59 -6.97 -11.77
C ILE A 743 -2.60 -7.07 -12.96
N LEU A 744 -1.53 -6.27 -12.96
CA LEU A 744 -0.44 -6.41 -13.94
C LEU A 744 0.18 -7.81 -13.90
N TRP A 745 0.61 -8.24 -12.72
CA TRP A 745 1.26 -9.55 -12.55
C TRP A 745 0.36 -10.71 -12.97
N ARG A 746 -0.95 -10.60 -12.71
CA ARG A 746 -1.94 -11.57 -13.21
C ARG A 746 -1.99 -11.62 -14.72
N SER A 747 -2.04 -10.46 -15.35
CA SER A 747 -2.17 -10.37 -16.80
C SER A 747 -0.90 -10.87 -17.49
N VAL A 748 0.28 -10.47 -17.00
CA VAL A 748 1.58 -11.00 -17.45
C VAL A 748 1.66 -12.51 -17.25
N GLY A 749 1.23 -13.01 -16.09
CA GLY A 749 1.19 -14.45 -15.80
C GLY A 749 0.27 -15.23 -16.73
N MET A 750 -0.90 -14.68 -17.07
CA MET A 750 -1.84 -15.28 -18.02
C MET A 750 -1.21 -15.41 -19.41
N VAL A 751 -0.58 -14.33 -19.89
CA VAL A 751 0.06 -14.33 -21.20
C VAL A 751 1.29 -15.26 -21.25
N LEU A 752 2.14 -15.23 -20.21
CA LEU A 752 3.26 -16.15 -20.07
C LEU A 752 2.80 -17.61 -20.04
N GLY A 753 1.74 -17.90 -19.29
CA GLY A 753 1.17 -19.25 -19.20
C GLY A 753 0.73 -19.77 -20.55
N VAL A 754 -0.10 -19.00 -21.28
CA VAL A 754 -0.58 -19.38 -22.62
C VAL A 754 0.58 -19.59 -23.59
N ALA A 755 1.55 -18.69 -23.60
CA ALA A 755 2.66 -18.73 -24.53
C ALA A 755 3.64 -19.87 -24.26
N VAL A 756 4.02 -20.10 -23.00
CA VAL A 756 4.91 -21.22 -22.63
C VAL A 756 4.22 -22.55 -22.90
N SER A 757 2.93 -22.70 -22.54
CA SER A 757 2.18 -23.91 -22.85
C SER A 757 2.05 -24.14 -24.36
N SER A 758 1.80 -23.10 -25.15
CA SER A 758 1.74 -23.21 -26.61
C SER A 758 3.10 -23.55 -27.23
N LEU A 759 4.19 -22.96 -26.74
CA LEU A 759 5.55 -23.27 -27.19
C LEU A 759 5.92 -24.73 -26.91
N ILE A 760 5.64 -25.22 -25.70
CA ILE A 760 5.87 -26.63 -25.33
C ILE A 760 5.07 -27.52 -26.27
N LEU A 761 3.78 -27.22 -26.46
CA LEU A 761 2.90 -28.03 -27.26
C LEU A 761 3.34 -28.07 -28.74
N GLN A 762 3.69 -26.92 -29.33
CA GLN A 762 4.12 -26.86 -30.74
C GLN A 762 5.41 -27.65 -30.97
N ASN A 763 6.40 -27.53 -30.09
CA ASN A 763 7.66 -28.28 -30.20
C ASN A 763 7.45 -29.78 -29.94
N ALA A 764 6.66 -30.11 -28.92
CA ALA A 764 6.32 -31.50 -28.60
C ALA A 764 5.55 -32.17 -29.74
N LEU A 765 4.62 -31.43 -30.38
CA LEU A 765 3.85 -31.94 -31.51
C LEU A 765 4.74 -32.28 -32.70
N VAL A 766 5.74 -31.45 -33.02
CA VAL A 766 6.71 -31.77 -34.09
C VAL A 766 7.44 -33.07 -33.78
N PHE A 767 7.93 -33.22 -32.54
CA PHE A 767 8.64 -34.42 -32.11
C PHE A 767 7.76 -35.67 -32.16
N TYR A 768 6.54 -35.63 -31.60
CA TYR A 768 5.66 -36.79 -31.54
C TYR A 768 4.99 -37.14 -32.88
N LEU A 769 4.76 -36.16 -33.77
CA LEU A 769 4.30 -36.46 -35.12
C LEU A 769 5.40 -37.16 -35.93
N ASP A 770 6.66 -36.77 -35.76
CA ASP A 770 7.78 -37.43 -36.43
C ASP A 770 7.97 -38.88 -35.94
N ASP A 771 7.73 -39.13 -34.64
CA ASP A 771 7.85 -40.45 -34.03
C ASP A 771 6.67 -41.39 -34.37
N PHE A 772 5.43 -40.90 -34.31
CA PHE A 772 4.23 -41.74 -34.43
C PHE A 772 3.66 -41.87 -35.84
N VAL A 773 3.88 -40.89 -36.73
CA VAL A 773 3.36 -40.97 -38.11
C VAL A 773 4.29 -41.81 -38.97
N GLN A 774 3.79 -42.93 -39.47
CA GLN A 774 4.54 -43.89 -40.28
C GLN A 774 3.79 -44.18 -41.59
N GLY A 775 4.52 -44.14 -42.71
CA GLY A 775 4.02 -44.45 -44.05
C GLY A 775 4.62 -43.57 -45.13
N GLU A 776 4.34 -43.87 -46.41
CA GLU A 776 4.92 -43.18 -47.57
C GLU A 776 4.53 -41.70 -47.66
N LEU A 777 3.37 -41.31 -47.09
CA LEU A 777 2.87 -39.93 -47.10
C LEU A 777 3.18 -39.16 -45.82
N LYS A 778 4.10 -39.66 -44.97
CA LYS A 778 4.43 -39.08 -43.66
C LYS A 778 4.64 -37.56 -43.72
N ASP A 779 5.55 -37.09 -44.57
CA ASP A 779 5.91 -35.66 -44.63
C ASP A 779 4.74 -34.78 -45.07
N VAL A 780 3.91 -35.27 -46.00
CA VAL A 780 2.71 -34.57 -46.49
C VAL A 780 1.66 -34.49 -45.39
N VAL A 781 1.42 -35.59 -44.67
CA VAL A 781 0.47 -35.63 -43.54
C VAL A 781 0.92 -34.70 -42.42
N ILE A 782 2.20 -34.76 -42.02
CA ILE A 782 2.76 -33.89 -40.97
C ILE A 782 2.63 -32.41 -41.37
N ALA A 783 3.01 -32.05 -42.60
CA ALA A 783 2.89 -30.68 -43.08
C ALA A 783 1.43 -30.20 -43.08
N LYS A 784 0.51 -31.03 -43.55
CA LYS A 784 -0.93 -30.70 -43.65
C LYS A 784 -1.57 -30.51 -42.27
N VAL A 785 -1.28 -31.40 -41.32
CA VAL A 785 -1.79 -31.35 -39.95
C VAL A 785 -1.22 -30.18 -39.16
N ARG A 786 0.07 -29.86 -39.36
CA ARG A 786 0.70 -28.68 -38.75
C ARG A 786 0.14 -27.37 -39.29
N SER A 787 -0.34 -27.35 -40.53
CA SER A 787 -0.96 -26.16 -41.14
C SER A 787 -2.42 -25.95 -40.73
N SER A 788 -3.15 -27.03 -40.43
CA SER A 788 -4.53 -26.96 -39.96
C SER A 788 -4.93 -28.20 -39.18
N VAL A 789 -5.40 -28.01 -37.95
CA VAL A 789 -5.95 -29.08 -37.12
C VAL A 789 -7.23 -29.66 -37.74
N GLU A 790 -7.95 -28.88 -38.56
CA GLU A 790 -9.14 -29.35 -39.27
C GLU A 790 -8.81 -30.41 -40.33
N ALA A 791 -7.57 -30.42 -40.82
CA ALA A 791 -7.11 -31.45 -41.74
C ALA A 791 -7.11 -32.84 -41.08
N VAL A 792 -7.01 -32.93 -39.76
CA VAL A 792 -7.03 -34.20 -39.01
C VAL A 792 -8.36 -34.93 -39.20
N ALA A 793 -9.48 -34.21 -39.28
CA ALA A 793 -10.80 -34.82 -39.50
C ALA A 793 -10.98 -35.38 -40.92
N LYS A 794 -10.15 -34.95 -41.88
CA LYS A 794 -10.20 -35.35 -43.28
C LYS A 794 -9.11 -36.38 -43.64
N LEU A 795 -8.39 -36.91 -42.67
CA LEU A 795 -7.38 -37.96 -42.87
C LEU A 795 -8.04 -39.35 -42.80
N ASP A 796 -7.59 -40.24 -43.67
CA ASP A 796 -7.94 -41.66 -43.62
C ASP A 796 -7.11 -42.38 -42.55
N ASP A 797 -7.66 -43.44 -41.96
CA ASP A 797 -6.93 -44.36 -41.09
C ASP A 797 -5.92 -45.16 -41.94
N PRO A 798 -4.67 -45.41 -41.50
CA PRO A 798 -4.15 -45.30 -40.12
C PRO A 798 -3.53 -43.94 -39.75
N TYR A 799 -3.35 -43.02 -40.71
CA TYR A 799 -2.67 -41.74 -40.46
C TYR A 799 -3.42 -40.87 -39.46
N ARG A 800 -4.76 -40.88 -39.50
CA ARG A 800 -5.60 -40.14 -38.55
C ARG A 800 -5.35 -40.56 -37.09
N GLU A 801 -5.37 -41.87 -36.82
CA GLU A 801 -5.13 -42.42 -35.47
C GLU A 801 -3.70 -42.14 -34.97
N GLN A 802 -2.69 -42.25 -35.86
CA GLN A 802 -1.29 -41.91 -35.55
C GLN A 802 -1.10 -40.43 -35.18
N VAL A 803 -1.72 -39.54 -35.97
CA VAL A 803 -1.70 -38.09 -35.73
C VAL A 803 -2.37 -37.76 -34.41
N ILE A 804 -3.54 -38.34 -34.11
CA ILE A 804 -4.26 -38.13 -32.85
C ILE A 804 -3.38 -38.54 -31.67
N ARG A 805 -2.67 -39.68 -31.73
CA ARG A 805 -1.71 -40.08 -30.68
C ARG A 805 -0.59 -39.07 -30.48
N GLY A 806 -0.12 -38.44 -31.56
CA GLY A 806 0.88 -37.37 -31.50
C GLY A 806 0.38 -36.15 -30.74
N TYR A 807 -0.85 -35.71 -31.02
CA TYR A 807 -1.50 -34.63 -30.27
C TYR A 807 -1.73 -35.01 -28.80
N GLU A 808 -2.17 -36.23 -28.51
CA GLU A 808 -2.38 -36.69 -27.13
C GLU A 808 -1.07 -36.65 -26.31
N ALA A 809 0.04 -37.13 -26.87
CA ALA A 809 1.33 -37.12 -26.19
C ALA A 809 1.84 -35.68 -25.97
N ALA A 810 1.71 -34.82 -26.97
CA ALA A 810 2.10 -33.41 -26.88
C ALA A 810 1.26 -32.65 -25.83
N LEU A 811 -0.05 -32.91 -25.76
CA LEU A 811 -0.94 -32.34 -24.73
C LEU A 811 -0.59 -32.85 -23.33
N ARG A 812 -0.30 -34.15 -23.16
CA ARG A 812 0.11 -34.71 -21.86
C ARG A 812 1.41 -34.08 -21.35
N LEU A 813 2.40 -33.89 -22.23
CA LEU A 813 3.64 -33.21 -21.85
C LEU A 813 3.38 -31.76 -21.39
N THR A 814 2.52 -31.05 -22.13
CA THR A 814 2.15 -29.66 -21.82
C THR A 814 1.45 -29.56 -20.46
N PHE A 815 0.45 -30.41 -20.20
CA PHE A 815 -0.22 -30.44 -18.90
C PHE A 815 0.69 -30.94 -17.77
N GLY A 816 1.62 -31.86 -18.06
CA GLY A 816 2.64 -32.30 -17.10
C GLY A 816 3.53 -31.14 -16.62
N PHE A 817 3.94 -30.26 -17.53
CA PHE A 817 4.63 -29.02 -17.16
C PHE A 817 3.74 -28.11 -16.29
N CYS A 818 2.46 -27.93 -16.64
CA CYS A 818 1.53 -27.15 -15.83
C CYS A 818 1.35 -27.72 -14.42
N VAL A 819 1.39 -29.05 -14.24
CA VAL A 819 1.35 -29.70 -12.91
C VAL A 819 2.56 -29.28 -12.07
N LEU A 820 3.76 -29.24 -12.65
CA LEU A 820 4.97 -28.79 -11.94
C LEU A 820 4.84 -27.34 -11.47
N VAL A 821 4.34 -26.46 -12.34
CA VAL A 821 4.11 -25.04 -12.01
C VAL A 821 3.05 -24.90 -10.91
N ALA A 822 1.95 -25.65 -10.99
CA ALA A 822 0.89 -25.63 -9.97
C ALA A 822 1.39 -26.17 -8.62
N ALA A 823 2.24 -27.21 -8.61
CA ALA A 823 2.84 -27.75 -7.40
C ALA A 823 3.81 -26.75 -6.76
N ALA A 824 4.65 -26.09 -7.55
CA ALA A 824 5.52 -25.01 -7.08
C ALA A 824 4.73 -23.85 -6.47
N SER A 825 3.61 -23.45 -7.10
CA SER A 825 2.72 -22.42 -6.54
C SER A 825 2.16 -22.79 -5.17
N LEU A 826 1.75 -24.05 -4.97
CA LEU A 826 1.26 -24.53 -3.68
C LEU A 826 2.36 -24.50 -2.61
N LEU A 827 3.57 -24.96 -2.95
CA LEU A 827 4.73 -24.94 -2.05
C LEU A 827 5.12 -23.52 -1.61
N ILE A 828 4.93 -22.52 -2.48
CA ILE A 828 5.18 -21.11 -2.16
C ILE A 828 4.08 -20.54 -1.24
N ILE A 829 2.81 -20.90 -1.45
CA ILE A 829 1.67 -20.31 -0.72
C ILE A 829 1.46 -20.90 0.68
N VAL A 830 1.68 -22.21 0.87
CA VAL A 830 1.50 -22.88 2.17
C VAL A 830 2.29 -22.23 3.32
N PRO A 831 3.57 -21.84 3.19
CA PRO A 831 4.33 -21.24 4.28
C PRO A 831 3.92 -19.79 4.60
N VAL A 832 3.19 -19.10 3.71
CA VAL A 832 2.79 -17.69 3.92
C VAL A 832 1.91 -17.57 5.16
N LYS A 833 2.27 -16.63 6.04
CA LYS A 833 1.49 -16.26 7.23
C LYS A 833 0.73 -14.97 6.94
N LEU A 834 -0.60 -15.02 7.05
CA LEU A 834 -1.50 -13.87 6.84
C LEU A 834 -2.29 -13.60 8.12
N ASN A 835 -2.41 -12.33 8.48
CA ASN A 835 -3.16 -11.89 9.65
C ASN A 835 -4.67 -11.95 9.40
N MET A 836 -5.46 -11.95 10.49
CA MET A 836 -6.92 -11.90 10.43
C MET A 836 -7.45 -10.48 10.17
N LEU A 837 -8.58 -10.36 9.47
CA LEU A 837 -9.26 -9.08 9.29
C LEU A 837 -9.90 -8.57 10.61
N PRO A 838 -9.80 -7.28 10.94
CA PRO A 838 -10.14 -6.73 12.26
C PRO A 838 -11.64 -6.70 12.61
N SER A 839 -12.02 -7.23 13.79
CA SER A 839 -13.23 -6.93 14.61
C SER A 839 -14.51 -6.20 14.09
N ARG A 840 -15.58 -6.82 13.51
CA ARG A 840 -16.89 -6.13 13.30
C ARG A 840 -17.46 -5.48 14.57
N LYS A 841 -17.14 -6.02 15.76
CA LYS A 841 -17.60 -5.50 17.06
C LYS A 841 -16.70 -4.42 17.68
N SER A 842 -15.53 -4.14 17.11
CA SER A 842 -14.61 -3.16 17.70
C SER A 842 -15.14 -1.73 17.67
N LYS A 843 -16.10 -1.42 16.78
CA LYS A 843 -16.80 -0.12 16.74
C LYS A 843 -18.21 -0.13 17.36
N ARG A 844 -18.70 -1.28 17.88
CA ARG A 844 -20.08 -1.42 18.39
C ARG A 844 -20.18 -1.39 19.93
N HIS A 845 -19.06 -1.24 20.63
CA HIS A 845 -18.99 -1.18 22.11
C HIS A 845 -18.35 0.09 22.65
N GLN A 846 -18.36 1.17 21.89
CA GLN A 846 -18.15 2.53 22.43
C GLN A 846 -19.46 3.31 22.31
N GLY A 847 -20.49 2.82 23.01
CA GLY A 847 -21.55 3.67 23.54
C GLY A 847 -21.15 4.06 24.97
N PRO A 848 -21.61 5.20 25.50
CA PRO A 848 -21.07 5.78 26.71
C PRO A 848 -21.37 4.90 27.92
N LYS A 849 -20.31 4.48 28.61
CA LYS A 849 -20.34 4.11 30.03
C LYS A 849 -19.18 4.77 30.73
#